data_AF-A0A9E5ZFP1-F1
#
_entry.id   AF-A0A9E5ZFP1-F1
#
_cell.length_a   1.000
_cell.length_b   1.000
_cell.length_c   1.000
_cell.angle_alpha   90.00
_cell.angle_beta   90.00
_cell.angle_gamma   90.00
#
_symmetry.space_group_name_H-M   'P 1'
#
loop_
_entity.id
_entity.type
_entity.pdbx_description
1 polymer ?
#
loop_
_entity_poly.entity_id
_entity_poly.type
_entity_poly.pdbx_seq_one_letter_code
_entity_poly.pdbx_strand_id
1 'polypeptide(L)'
;MSLVLTPEIISSYFLCKRKSFLLSKSTMVDFKKTEFEKMVDKYAFDIKKAYIDNNDVHPFRNGLIEKGINLIKDINIKTSNYYFQCDLLQKAIGKSDLGNYHYEPIIFLGQNKNTKYDRIKLAVLGLILGEIQGKRPVKGFIVKRDGSKQRSLIESLYPEIEYSILEIKAFRKQEPPVYLNKNCVVCSFKKNCKEIAIKEDNLSLIRRISQKKIIQLERKGIFTVKQLSYLYKPRKRKKNKNLSNESIFKPEIQALAIRTNKIFLKEIPKINIANFFYIIDIESIPDSNLFYLFGILEVKKGKHNYFPFWSDTKEDELLVWRKAINFLKLNTNAPIFHYGSYELKVFEKLSKNYCIDVNEVTERFVNINALIYGKIYFPTYSNQLKTLAKTLGFKWRNNQASGIDSIVWRFYWKQGDIEYKNKILIYNEDDCIAVKFLIDELYRIQKDVKTSDHIEFIDKVKDNYTEIGKKLRNQFEIALELAHNKYNNKKIKVNFEKNQIEKSSKKTKSISKYRWLNKNLKKPDKTIFLPSDKYCLIHKKQSLNKSKLKSKKIIFDLVFTKNGIRKNIVEYIGEQAYCPICKNAYASLKFREISRGLYGHNLMAWVVFQRIQIQLSFSKISNSLQGLINEKIRPATGVVFVERFSKYYLETENEIITKLLESPFIHVDETTVSILGETQYVWVLTSDKYVLLKLTKNRDVSIIKELLCEYSGVLISDFFAGYDSVDCLQQKCWVHLIRDLNNDLWKNPFDKEYEKFVSAVRDVIIPIIESAYKFGLKQYHFAKHEKSIKIFYSVKIEKIFYKSELCKKYQKRFKRYKYALFTFINFDGISWHNNIAENRIRHICVQRKISGSFGPIQFPHYLRMLSIMQTCRLQNKSFLSFLLSKEKFISCFKNGKRRFDMT
;
A
#
# COMPACT_ATOMS: atom_id res chain seq x y z
N MET A 1 -25.93 48.85 -1.03
CA MET A 1 -24.97 49.05 -2.15
C MET A 1 -24.67 47.73 -2.85
N SER A 2 -24.89 47.65 -4.17
CA SER A 2 -24.44 46.54 -5.02
C SER A 2 -22.91 46.41 -4.96
N LEU A 3 -22.38 45.18 -4.88
CA LEU A 3 -20.93 44.95 -4.91
C LEU A 3 -20.47 45.17 -6.33
N VAL A 4 -19.72 46.24 -6.58
CA VAL A 4 -19.11 46.49 -7.88
C VAL A 4 -17.84 45.64 -7.95
N LEU A 5 -17.80 44.66 -8.86
CA LEU A 5 -16.67 43.74 -9.01
C LEU A 5 -15.63 44.30 -9.98
N THR A 6 -14.34 44.21 -9.63
CA THR A 6 -13.22 44.56 -10.52
C THR A 6 -12.65 43.32 -11.20
N PRO A 7 -11.98 43.45 -12.36
CA PRO A 7 -11.25 42.35 -13.00
C PRO A 7 -10.25 41.66 -12.07
N GLU A 8 -9.61 42.41 -11.16
CA GLU A 8 -8.65 41.89 -10.18
C GLU A 8 -9.31 40.99 -9.13
N ILE A 9 -10.50 41.38 -8.63
CA ILE A 9 -11.27 40.56 -7.68
C ILE A 9 -11.65 39.22 -8.31
N ILE A 10 -12.19 39.25 -9.54
CA ILE A 10 -12.68 38.05 -10.24
C ILE A 10 -11.51 37.15 -10.63
N SER A 11 -10.45 37.70 -11.23
CA SER A 11 -9.29 36.89 -11.61
C SER A 11 -8.61 36.25 -10.39
N SER A 12 -8.46 36.99 -9.28
CA SER A 12 -7.83 36.48 -8.05
C SER A 12 -8.51 35.24 -7.45
N TYR A 13 -9.80 35.03 -7.72
CA TYR A 13 -10.54 33.84 -7.28
C TYR A 13 -9.86 32.54 -7.77
N PHE A 14 -9.35 32.55 -9.00
CA PHE A 14 -8.69 31.40 -9.63
C PHE A 14 -7.29 31.11 -9.06
N LEU A 15 -6.71 32.05 -8.31
CA LEU A 15 -5.49 31.83 -7.54
C LEU A 15 -5.78 31.41 -6.10
N CYS A 16 -6.78 32.05 -5.49
CA CYS A 16 -7.23 31.80 -4.12
C CYS A 16 -8.59 32.49 -3.86
N LYS A 17 -9.63 31.70 -3.55
CA LYS A 17 -10.97 32.21 -3.18
C LYS A 17 -10.90 33.26 -2.07
N ARG A 18 -10.06 33.02 -1.05
CA ARG A 18 -9.89 33.94 0.07
C ARG A 18 -9.20 35.26 -0.32
N LYS A 19 -8.25 35.25 -1.28
CA LYS A 19 -7.67 36.50 -1.82
C LYS A 19 -8.75 37.34 -2.50
N SER A 20 -9.59 36.73 -3.33
CA SER A 20 -10.73 37.40 -3.97
C SER A 20 -11.70 37.99 -2.95
N PHE A 21 -12.05 37.23 -1.91
CA PHE A 21 -12.88 37.73 -0.81
C PHE A 21 -12.27 38.94 -0.09
N LEU A 22 -10.99 38.87 0.29
CA LEU A 22 -10.31 39.97 0.98
C LEU A 22 -10.23 41.23 0.11
N LEU A 23 -9.93 41.08 -1.18
CA LEU A 23 -9.96 42.19 -2.15
C LEU A 23 -11.36 42.80 -2.31
N SER A 24 -12.42 41.99 -2.21
CA SER A 24 -13.80 42.48 -2.28
C SER A 24 -14.25 43.25 -1.02
N LYS A 25 -13.50 43.15 0.08
CA LYS A 25 -13.79 43.77 1.37
C LYS A 25 -12.88 44.96 1.69
N SER A 26 -11.68 44.99 1.13
CA SER A 26 -10.72 46.09 1.35
C SER A 26 -11.17 47.37 0.65
N THR A 27 -11.15 48.49 1.37
CA THR A 27 -11.05 49.83 0.79
C THR A 27 -9.71 49.95 0.05
N MET A 28 -9.67 50.57 -1.14
CA MET A 28 -8.45 50.65 -1.97
C MET A 28 -7.22 51.26 -1.26
N VAL A 29 -7.42 51.92 -0.12
CA VAL A 29 -6.39 52.57 0.71
C VAL A 29 -5.61 51.59 1.61
N ASP A 30 -6.18 50.41 1.96
CA ASP A 30 -5.56 49.47 2.92
C ASP A 30 -4.67 48.39 2.28
N PHE A 31 -4.61 48.33 0.94
CA PHE A 31 -3.91 47.28 0.20
C PHE A 31 -2.51 47.71 -0.24
N LYS A 32 -1.47 47.20 0.44
CA LYS A 32 -0.07 47.36 0.00
C LYS A 32 0.40 46.17 -0.83
N LYS A 33 0.65 46.41 -2.13
CA LYS A 33 1.30 45.45 -3.04
C LYS A 33 2.70 45.07 -2.54
N THR A 34 3.10 43.82 -2.77
CA THR A 34 4.47 43.35 -2.50
C THR A 34 5.47 44.00 -3.46
N GLU A 35 6.75 44.06 -3.09
CA GLU A 35 7.80 44.58 -4.00
C GLU A 35 7.89 43.77 -5.31
N PHE A 36 7.60 42.47 -5.26
CA PHE A 36 7.51 41.65 -6.46
C PHE A 36 6.32 42.05 -7.35
N GLU A 37 5.14 42.29 -6.77
CA GLU A 37 3.97 42.78 -7.53
C GLU A 37 4.27 44.15 -8.16
N LYS A 38 4.93 45.07 -7.42
CA LYS A 38 5.38 46.37 -7.96
C LYS A 38 6.38 46.24 -9.10
N MET A 39 7.35 45.32 -8.98
CA MET A 39 8.31 45.03 -10.06
C MET A 39 7.60 44.53 -11.32
N VAL A 40 6.65 43.59 -11.17
CA VAL A 40 5.88 43.06 -12.31
C VAL A 40 5.02 44.16 -12.95
N ASP A 41 4.39 45.01 -12.14
CA ASP A 41 3.61 46.15 -12.63
C ASP A 41 4.51 47.16 -13.37
N LYS A 42 5.72 47.44 -12.86
CA LYS A 42 6.69 48.31 -13.53
C LYS A 42 7.11 47.75 -14.89
N TYR A 43 7.42 46.45 -14.97
CA TYR A 43 7.70 45.81 -16.26
C TYR A 43 6.51 45.90 -17.23
N ALA A 44 5.29 45.61 -16.77
CA ALA A 44 4.09 45.72 -17.60
C ALA A 44 3.87 47.16 -18.08
N PHE A 45 4.14 48.15 -17.22
CA PHE A 45 4.07 49.58 -17.55
C PHE A 45 5.09 49.96 -18.63
N ASP A 46 6.36 49.55 -18.49
CA ASP A 46 7.41 49.86 -19.46
C ASP A 46 7.09 49.27 -20.85
N ILE A 47 6.57 48.03 -20.88
CA ILE A 47 6.12 47.37 -22.13
C ILE A 47 4.91 48.10 -22.72
N LYS A 48 3.93 48.45 -21.88
CA LYS A 48 2.75 49.21 -22.31
C LYS A 48 3.16 50.56 -22.90
N LYS A 49 4.09 51.28 -22.26
CA LYS A 49 4.63 52.55 -22.75
C LYS A 49 5.29 52.36 -24.12
N ALA A 50 6.22 51.41 -24.24
CA ALA A 50 6.87 51.11 -25.51
C ALA A 50 5.88 50.69 -26.62
N TYR A 51 4.83 49.94 -26.27
CA TYR A 51 3.78 49.56 -27.22
C TYR A 51 2.96 50.76 -27.67
N ILE A 52 2.59 51.66 -26.74
CA ILE A 52 1.86 52.89 -27.04
C ILE A 52 2.71 53.83 -27.90
N ASP A 53 4.00 54.01 -27.59
CA ASP A 53 4.88 54.90 -28.34
C ASP A 53 5.05 54.44 -29.82
N ASN A 54 4.86 53.15 -30.09
CA ASN A 54 4.96 52.55 -31.43
C ASN A 54 3.61 52.37 -32.15
N ASN A 55 2.48 52.78 -31.56
CA ASN A 55 1.15 52.61 -32.15
C ASN A 55 0.31 53.88 -32.00
N ASP A 56 -0.57 54.15 -32.95
CA ASP A 56 -1.53 55.25 -32.82
C ASP A 56 -2.63 54.87 -31.81
N VAL A 57 -2.51 55.38 -30.57
CA VAL A 57 -3.36 55.02 -29.44
C VAL A 57 -3.99 56.26 -28.81
N HIS A 58 -5.31 56.25 -28.65
CA HIS A 58 -6.05 57.37 -28.07
C HIS A 58 -6.44 57.13 -26.61
N PRO A 59 -6.31 58.13 -25.71
CA PRO A 59 -6.79 58.01 -24.33
C PRO A 59 -8.31 57.92 -24.27
N PHE A 60 -8.83 57.08 -23.39
CA PHE A 60 -10.27 56.94 -23.17
C PHE A 60 -10.91 58.28 -22.75
N ARG A 61 -12.00 58.65 -23.43
CA ARG A 61 -12.93 59.74 -23.06
C ARG A 61 -14.36 59.24 -23.22
N ASN A 62 -15.34 59.86 -22.57
CA ASN A 62 -16.74 59.49 -22.76
C ASN A 62 -17.13 59.59 -24.25
N GLY A 63 -17.80 58.55 -24.76
CA GLY A 63 -18.22 58.42 -26.16
C GLY A 63 -17.13 58.00 -27.17
N LEU A 64 -15.89 57.73 -26.74
CA LEU A 64 -14.81 57.34 -27.65
C LEU A 64 -15.00 55.92 -28.24
N ILE A 65 -15.67 55.04 -27.50
CA ILE A 65 -15.98 53.65 -27.91
C ILE A 65 -17.01 53.64 -29.06
N GLU A 66 -17.94 54.60 -29.09
CA GLU A 66 -18.92 54.76 -30.17
C GLU A 66 -18.33 55.37 -31.46
N LYS A 67 -17.15 56.00 -31.38
CA LYS A 67 -16.44 56.57 -32.54
C LYS A 67 -15.63 55.56 -33.34
N GLY A 68 -15.54 54.32 -32.87
CA GLY A 68 -14.87 53.23 -33.59
C GLY A 68 -13.38 53.48 -33.86
N ILE A 69 -12.67 54.04 -32.88
CA ILE A 69 -11.21 54.24 -32.92
C ILE A 69 -10.49 52.88 -32.84
N ASN A 70 -9.36 52.74 -33.55
CA ASN A 70 -8.64 51.48 -33.67
C ASN A 70 -8.03 50.97 -32.35
N LEU A 71 -7.37 51.84 -31.57
CA LEU A 71 -6.77 51.52 -30.28
C LEU A 71 -7.12 52.57 -29.22
N ILE A 72 -7.65 52.12 -28.08
CA ILE A 72 -8.04 52.99 -26.96
C ILE A 72 -7.29 52.55 -25.71
N LYS A 73 -6.67 53.48 -24.95
CA LYS A 73 -5.94 53.21 -23.70
C LYS A 73 -6.65 53.73 -22.45
N ASP A 74 -6.27 53.16 -21.30
CA ASP A 74 -6.65 53.60 -19.95
C ASP A 74 -8.17 53.65 -19.72
N ILE A 75 -8.86 52.59 -20.14
CA ILE A 75 -10.32 52.50 -20.07
C ILE A 75 -10.76 52.25 -18.63
N ASN A 76 -11.62 53.12 -18.11
CA ASN A 76 -12.27 52.99 -16.82
C ASN A 76 -13.77 53.22 -16.99
N ILE A 77 -14.57 52.16 -16.91
CA ILE A 77 -16.04 52.21 -17.09
C ILE A 77 -16.71 51.57 -15.89
N LYS A 78 -17.66 52.27 -15.27
CA LYS A 78 -18.47 51.74 -14.18
C LYS A 78 -19.84 51.32 -14.71
N THR A 79 -20.16 50.03 -14.62
CA THR A 79 -21.49 49.48 -14.90
C THR A 79 -22.25 49.23 -13.60
N SER A 80 -23.49 48.73 -13.69
CA SER A 80 -24.32 48.37 -12.53
C SER A 80 -23.68 47.28 -11.66
N ASN A 81 -22.89 46.39 -12.28
CA ASN A 81 -22.31 45.20 -11.66
C ASN A 81 -20.78 45.21 -11.58
N TYR A 82 -20.09 45.97 -12.44
CA TYR A 82 -18.64 45.89 -12.62
C TYR A 82 -17.97 47.27 -12.69
N TYR A 83 -16.71 47.30 -12.28
CA TYR A 83 -15.81 48.41 -12.57
C TYR A 83 -14.76 47.90 -13.55
N PHE A 84 -14.98 48.17 -14.83
CA PHE A 84 -14.13 47.74 -15.92
C PHE A 84 -12.90 48.62 -16.00
N GLN A 85 -11.74 48.04 -15.70
CA GLN A 85 -10.44 48.66 -15.87
C GLN A 85 -9.63 47.82 -16.86
N CYS A 86 -9.26 48.41 -17.99
CA CYS A 86 -8.51 47.74 -19.05
C CYS A 86 -7.41 48.65 -19.59
N ASP A 87 -6.22 48.06 -19.81
CA ASP A 87 -5.07 48.82 -20.30
C ASP A 87 -5.27 49.32 -21.73
N LEU A 88 -5.77 48.46 -22.61
CA LEU A 88 -5.90 48.75 -24.03
C LEU A 88 -7.03 47.91 -24.67
N LEU A 89 -7.85 48.56 -25.51
CA LEU A 89 -8.85 47.92 -26.36
C LEU A 89 -8.47 48.07 -27.82
N GLN A 90 -8.67 47.00 -28.60
CA GLN A 90 -8.47 47.01 -30.05
C GLN A 90 -9.78 46.77 -30.78
N LYS A 91 -10.06 47.62 -31.78
CA LYS A 91 -11.21 47.45 -32.68
C LYS A 91 -11.07 46.19 -33.54
N ALA A 92 -12.15 45.46 -33.66
CA ALA A 92 -12.30 44.28 -34.51
C ALA A 92 -13.63 44.34 -35.28
N ILE A 93 -13.64 43.80 -36.48
CA ILE A 93 -14.84 43.76 -37.34
C ILE A 93 -15.87 42.80 -36.74
N GLY A 94 -17.14 43.20 -36.74
CA GLY A 94 -18.28 42.35 -36.40
C GLY A 94 -19.39 43.10 -35.66
N LYS A 95 -20.64 42.73 -35.93
CA LYS A 95 -21.83 43.37 -35.34
C LYS A 95 -21.80 43.35 -33.81
N SER A 96 -22.13 44.48 -33.19
CA SER A 96 -22.32 44.70 -31.75
C SER A 96 -23.27 45.88 -31.52
N ASP A 97 -23.53 46.25 -30.27
CA ASP A 97 -24.34 47.43 -29.94
C ASP A 97 -23.68 48.75 -30.39
N LEU A 98 -22.40 48.69 -30.79
CA LEU A 98 -21.62 49.81 -31.33
C LEU A 98 -21.68 49.89 -32.88
N GLY A 99 -22.47 49.03 -33.53
CA GLY A 99 -22.58 48.95 -34.99
C GLY A 99 -21.79 47.78 -35.60
N ASN A 100 -21.08 48.00 -36.71
CA ASN A 100 -20.40 46.93 -37.48
C ASN A 100 -19.01 46.52 -36.93
N TYR A 101 -18.67 46.97 -35.72
CA TYR A 101 -17.43 46.64 -35.05
C TYR A 101 -17.66 46.34 -33.57
N HIS A 102 -16.65 45.75 -32.92
CA HIS A 102 -16.59 45.52 -31.49
C HIS A 102 -15.13 45.66 -31.03
N TYR A 103 -14.90 45.71 -29.73
CA TYR A 103 -13.57 45.77 -29.14
C TYR A 103 -13.13 44.42 -28.55
N GLU A 104 -11.84 44.15 -28.66
CA GLU A 104 -11.15 43.01 -28.06
C GLU A 104 -10.10 43.53 -27.05
N PRO A 105 -10.01 42.95 -25.84
CA PRO A 105 -9.08 43.43 -24.83
C PRO A 105 -7.63 43.03 -25.12
N ILE A 106 -6.70 43.90 -24.71
CA ILE A 106 -5.26 43.65 -24.72
C ILE A 106 -4.72 43.81 -23.30
N ILE A 107 -3.94 42.82 -22.85
CA ILE A 107 -3.20 42.90 -21.57
C ILE A 107 -1.70 42.84 -21.81
N PHE A 108 -0.95 43.50 -20.92
CA PHE A 108 0.51 43.52 -20.94
C PHE A 108 1.06 42.64 -19.82
N LEU A 109 1.97 41.72 -20.14
CA LEU A 109 2.62 40.86 -19.16
C LEU A 109 4.05 41.32 -18.91
N GLY A 110 4.39 41.56 -17.63
CA GLY A 110 5.78 41.79 -17.21
C GLY A 110 6.70 40.56 -17.34
N GLN A 111 6.19 39.44 -17.88
CA GLN A 111 6.89 38.16 -18.03
C GLN A 111 6.79 37.66 -19.48
N ASN A 112 7.77 36.84 -19.91
CA ASN A 112 7.80 36.29 -21.28
C ASN A 112 6.83 35.11 -21.49
N LYS A 113 6.49 34.37 -20.43
CA LYS A 113 5.59 33.21 -20.51
C LYS A 113 4.21 33.58 -20.00
N ASN A 114 3.19 33.38 -20.82
CA ASN A 114 1.80 33.52 -20.38
C ASN A 114 1.33 32.24 -19.67
N THR A 115 0.51 32.41 -18.63
CA THR A 115 -0.04 31.35 -17.81
C THR A 115 -1.55 31.18 -18.05
N LYS A 116 -2.15 30.09 -17.54
CA LYS A 116 -3.62 29.95 -17.53
C LYS A 116 -4.28 31.15 -16.82
N TYR A 117 -3.63 31.69 -15.79
CA TYR A 117 -4.14 32.84 -15.04
C TYR A 117 -4.21 34.11 -15.89
N ASP A 118 -3.24 34.34 -16.78
CA ASP A 118 -3.24 35.51 -17.68
C ASP A 118 -4.36 35.41 -18.71
N ARG A 119 -4.62 34.19 -19.23
CA ARG A 119 -5.78 33.93 -20.08
C ARG A 119 -7.11 34.17 -19.35
N ILE A 120 -7.19 33.82 -18.07
CA ILE A 120 -8.36 34.10 -17.24
C ILE A 120 -8.54 35.61 -17.04
N LYS A 121 -7.47 36.36 -16.72
CA LYS A 121 -7.53 37.83 -16.64
C LYS A 121 -8.10 38.44 -17.94
N LEU A 122 -7.58 37.99 -19.08
CA LEU A 122 -8.04 38.44 -20.40
C LEU A 122 -9.51 38.07 -20.65
N ALA A 123 -9.92 36.86 -20.29
CA ALA A 123 -11.30 36.40 -20.41
C ALA A 123 -12.26 37.18 -19.50
N VAL A 124 -11.86 37.50 -18.27
CA VAL A 124 -12.64 38.36 -17.36
C VAL A 124 -12.89 39.72 -17.99
N LEU A 125 -11.87 40.32 -18.61
CA LEU A 125 -12.04 41.58 -19.34
C LEU A 125 -13.02 41.43 -20.51
N GLY A 126 -12.90 40.36 -21.30
CA GLY A 126 -13.83 40.11 -22.41
C GLY A 126 -15.28 39.90 -21.95
N LEU A 127 -15.48 39.25 -20.81
CA LEU A 127 -16.82 39.03 -20.24
C LEU A 127 -17.47 40.36 -19.86
N ILE A 128 -16.75 41.22 -19.14
CA ILE A 128 -17.25 42.54 -18.73
C ILE A 128 -17.47 43.44 -19.95
N LEU A 129 -16.54 43.40 -20.93
CA LEU A 129 -16.67 44.15 -22.17
C LEU A 129 -17.91 43.72 -22.98
N GLY A 130 -18.28 42.44 -22.91
CA GLY A 130 -19.50 41.95 -23.54
C GLY A 130 -20.79 42.57 -23.00
N GLU A 131 -20.83 43.00 -21.73
CA GLU A 131 -21.96 43.77 -21.19
C GLU A 131 -21.96 45.22 -21.67
N ILE A 132 -20.80 45.77 -22.03
CA ILE A 132 -20.65 47.16 -22.47
C ILE A 132 -21.02 47.32 -23.94
N GLN A 133 -20.70 46.34 -24.79
CA GLN A 133 -20.88 46.41 -26.25
C GLN A 133 -21.91 45.42 -26.82
N GLY A 134 -22.64 44.69 -25.96
CA GLY A 134 -23.62 43.67 -26.37
C GLY A 134 -23.02 42.40 -26.99
N LYS A 135 -21.70 42.33 -27.16
CA LYS A 135 -21.00 41.20 -27.77
C LYS A 135 -19.76 40.78 -26.99
N ARG A 136 -19.71 39.51 -26.59
CA ARG A 136 -18.54 38.90 -25.96
C ARG A 136 -17.44 38.64 -26.99
N PRO A 137 -16.20 39.13 -26.76
CA PRO A 137 -15.06 38.82 -27.62
C PRO A 137 -14.70 37.33 -27.61
N VAL A 138 -14.59 36.69 -28.78
CA VAL A 138 -14.14 35.27 -28.85
C VAL A 138 -12.66 35.13 -28.47
N LYS A 139 -11.89 36.18 -28.68
CA LYS A 139 -10.44 36.26 -28.48
C LYS A 139 -10.04 37.59 -27.83
N GLY A 140 -8.81 37.63 -27.34
CA GLY A 140 -8.10 38.85 -27.00
C GLY A 140 -6.60 38.69 -27.23
N PHE A 141 -5.82 39.70 -26.88
CA PHE A 141 -4.37 39.69 -27.09
C PHE A 141 -3.58 39.86 -25.81
N ILE A 142 -2.43 39.20 -25.78
CA ILE A 142 -1.45 39.30 -24.70
C ILE A 142 -0.16 39.81 -25.32
N VAL A 143 0.33 40.95 -24.86
CA VAL A 143 1.64 41.49 -25.24
C VAL A 143 2.66 41.06 -24.18
N LYS A 144 3.69 40.33 -24.63
CA LYS A 144 4.76 39.81 -23.77
C LYS A 144 5.90 40.81 -23.63
N ARG A 145 6.82 40.51 -22.71
CA ARG A 145 7.99 41.34 -22.44
C ARG A 145 9.00 41.46 -23.59
N ASP A 146 9.02 40.51 -24.52
CA ASP A 146 9.77 40.62 -25.78
C ASP A 146 9.08 41.51 -26.84
N GLY A 147 7.95 42.12 -26.50
CA GLY A 147 7.13 42.93 -27.40
C GLY A 147 6.20 42.11 -28.30
N SER A 148 6.30 40.78 -28.29
CA SER A 148 5.47 39.93 -29.15
C SER A 148 4.00 39.95 -28.71
N LYS A 149 3.11 40.12 -29.69
CA LYS A 149 1.65 40.12 -29.49
C LYS A 149 1.08 38.75 -29.82
N GLN A 150 0.55 38.06 -28.81
CA GLN A 150 -0.03 36.73 -28.94
C GLN A 150 -1.57 36.77 -28.87
N ARG A 151 -2.23 36.23 -29.89
CA ARG A 151 -3.69 35.97 -29.89
C ARG A 151 -4.03 34.82 -28.94
N SER A 152 -5.07 35.00 -28.11
CA SER A 152 -5.57 33.98 -27.19
C SER A 152 -7.09 33.82 -27.30
N LEU A 153 -7.56 32.58 -27.53
CA LEU A 153 -8.99 32.24 -27.46
C LEU A 153 -9.44 32.19 -26.00
N ILE A 154 -10.53 32.89 -25.68
CA ILE A 154 -11.04 33.10 -24.32
C ILE A 154 -12.50 32.65 -24.13
N GLU A 155 -13.23 32.41 -25.21
CA GLU A 155 -14.66 32.06 -25.17
C GLU A 155 -14.97 30.85 -24.27
N SER A 156 -14.16 29.79 -24.34
CA SER A 156 -14.36 28.57 -23.55
C SER A 156 -14.17 28.77 -22.03
N LEU A 157 -13.65 29.92 -21.59
CA LEU A 157 -13.45 30.23 -20.18
C LEU A 157 -14.65 30.97 -19.56
N TYR A 158 -15.58 31.49 -20.37
CA TYR A 158 -16.71 32.28 -19.85
C TYR A 158 -17.59 31.53 -18.85
N PRO A 159 -18.01 30.27 -19.09
CA PRO A 159 -18.86 29.57 -18.13
C PRO A 159 -18.20 29.38 -16.75
N GLU A 160 -16.88 29.11 -16.73
CA GLU A 160 -16.11 28.96 -15.48
C GLU A 160 -16.06 30.31 -14.71
N ILE A 161 -15.93 31.42 -15.42
CA ILE A 161 -15.87 32.78 -14.85
C ILE A 161 -17.24 33.22 -14.33
N GLU A 162 -18.32 33.01 -15.07
CA GLU A 162 -19.68 33.33 -14.62
C GLU A 162 -20.02 32.60 -13.32
N TYR A 163 -19.69 31.30 -13.25
CA TYR A 163 -19.86 30.52 -12.02
C TYR A 163 -19.05 31.11 -10.86
N SER A 164 -17.80 31.52 -11.10
CA SER A 164 -16.97 32.16 -10.07
C SER A 164 -17.59 33.47 -9.54
N ILE A 165 -18.23 34.25 -10.41
CA ILE A 165 -18.87 35.52 -10.05
C ILE A 165 -20.06 35.26 -9.10
N LEU A 166 -20.85 34.21 -9.36
CA LEU A 166 -21.93 33.79 -8.47
C LEU A 166 -21.41 33.43 -7.07
N GLU A 167 -20.31 32.65 -6.99
CA GLU A 167 -19.68 32.34 -5.71
C GLU A 167 -19.10 33.56 -5.00
N ILE A 168 -18.44 34.47 -5.73
CA ILE A 168 -17.90 35.72 -5.15
C ILE A 168 -19.02 36.56 -4.55
N LYS A 169 -20.16 36.71 -5.26
CA LYS A 169 -21.33 37.41 -4.74
C LYS A 169 -21.90 36.73 -3.48
N ALA A 170 -21.83 35.40 -3.39
CA ALA A 170 -22.27 34.62 -2.23
C ALA A 170 -21.37 34.77 -1.00
N PHE A 171 -20.07 35.12 -1.15
CA PHE A 171 -19.16 35.30 0.00
C PHE A 171 -19.60 36.37 1.01
N ARG A 172 -20.58 37.21 0.67
CA ARG A 172 -21.22 38.14 1.63
C ARG A 172 -21.85 37.43 2.84
N LYS A 173 -22.32 36.19 2.66
CA LYS A 173 -22.97 35.40 3.72
C LYS A 173 -22.01 34.50 4.47
N GLN A 174 -20.93 34.05 3.82
CA GLN A 174 -19.99 33.10 4.39
C GLN A 174 -18.57 33.37 3.88
N GLU A 175 -17.67 33.62 4.82
CA GLU A 175 -16.25 33.85 4.53
C GLU A 175 -15.56 32.55 4.06
N PRO A 176 -14.76 32.58 2.97
CA PRO A 176 -14.01 31.41 2.53
C PRO A 176 -12.94 31.00 3.55
N PRO A 177 -12.79 29.69 3.85
CA PRO A 177 -11.82 29.21 4.83
C PRO A 177 -10.37 29.52 4.40
N VAL A 178 -9.48 29.60 5.38
CA VAL A 178 -8.04 29.78 5.13
C VAL A 178 -7.47 28.51 4.51
N TYR A 179 -6.79 28.69 3.37
CA TYR A 179 -6.08 27.61 2.69
C TYR A 179 -4.76 28.13 2.12
N LEU A 180 -3.64 27.72 2.72
CA LEU A 180 -2.30 28.07 2.24
C LEU A 180 -1.94 27.24 1.01
N ASN A 181 -1.58 27.91 -0.08
CA ASN A 181 -1.26 27.27 -1.36
C ASN A 181 0.06 27.79 -1.95
N LYS A 182 0.42 27.29 -3.14
CA LYS A 182 1.68 27.67 -3.83
C LYS A 182 1.74 29.15 -4.22
N ASN A 183 0.60 29.81 -4.41
CA ASN A 183 0.51 31.22 -4.80
C ASN A 183 0.71 32.16 -3.61
N CYS A 184 0.63 31.64 -2.37
CA CYS A 184 0.86 32.44 -1.17
C CYS A 184 2.27 33.02 -1.09
N VAL A 185 3.24 32.56 -1.87
CA VAL A 185 4.62 33.06 -1.76
C VAL A 185 4.73 34.54 -2.18
N VAL A 186 3.99 34.93 -3.22
CA VAL A 186 3.92 36.31 -3.77
C VAL A 186 2.65 37.06 -3.34
N CYS A 187 1.84 36.48 -2.46
CA CYS A 187 0.55 37.05 -2.08
C CYS A 187 0.73 38.09 -0.96
N SER A 188 0.21 39.31 -1.14
CA SER A 188 0.17 40.36 -0.12
C SER A 188 -0.54 39.94 1.18
N PHE A 189 -1.56 39.08 1.12
CA PHE A 189 -2.30 38.59 2.30
C PHE A 189 -1.65 37.38 3.00
N LYS A 190 -0.46 36.93 2.56
CA LYS A 190 0.22 35.73 3.09
C LYS A 190 0.41 35.77 4.61
N LYS A 191 0.83 36.92 5.15
CA LYS A 191 1.14 37.07 6.58
C LYS A 191 -0.11 36.83 7.42
N ASN A 192 -1.18 37.59 7.14
CA ASN A 192 -2.47 37.46 7.81
C ASN A 192 -3.03 36.02 7.69
N CYS A 193 -3.08 35.46 6.47
CA CYS A 193 -3.58 34.09 6.28
C CYS A 193 -2.73 33.05 7.03
N LYS A 194 -1.42 33.24 7.12
CA LYS A 194 -0.53 32.32 7.86
C LYS A 194 -0.78 32.41 9.37
N GLU A 195 -0.99 33.61 9.92
CA GLU A 195 -1.31 33.81 11.34
C GLU A 195 -2.63 33.12 11.71
N ILE A 196 -3.67 33.28 10.89
CA ILE A 196 -4.95 32.59 11.09
C ILE A 196 -4.76 31.07 10.96
N ALA A 197 -4.05 30.59 9.94
CA ALA A 197 -3.79 29.17 9.76
C ALA A 197 -3.07 28.54 10.96
N ILE A 198 -2.11 29.25 11.56
CA ILE A 198 -1.40 28.82 12.78
C ILE A 198 -2.37 28.78 13.97
N LYS A 199 -3.18 29.83 14.15
CA LYS A 199 -4.16 29.91 15.25
C LYS A 199 -5.20 28.79 15.19
N GLU A 200 -5.64 28.44 13.99
CA GLU A 200 -6.63 27.38 13.74
C GLU A 200 -6.00 25.97 13.65
N ASP A 201 -4.68 25.84 13.78
CA ASP A 201 -3.94 24.58 13.59
C ASP A 201 -4.27 23.92 12.23
N ASN A 202 -4.43 24.72 11.19
CA ASN A 202 -4.99 24.34 9.90
C ASN A 202 -4.09 23.35 9.13
N LEU A 203 -4.69 22.31 8.52
CA LEU A 203 -3.96 21.27 7.78
C LEU A 203 -3.11 21.82 6.61
N SER A 204 -3.48 22.97 6.03
CA SER A 204 -2.74 23.60 4.93
C SER A 204 -1.37 24.15 5.33
N LEU A 205 -1.08 24.24 6.63
CA LEU A 205 0.27 24.56 7.13
C LEU A 205 1.31 23.57 6.59
N ILE A 206 0.97 22.28 6.48
CA ILE A 206 1.88 21.27 5.95
C ILE A 206 1.94 21.39 4.42
N ARG A 207 3.04 21.97 3.91
CA ARG A 207 3.21 22.47 2.51
C ARG A 207 2.99 21.45 1.37
N ARG A 208 2.87 20.15 1.68
CA ARG A 208 2.72 19.06 0.68
C ARG A 208 1.42 18.27 0.80
N ILE A 209 0.48 18.72 1.62
CA ILE A 209 -0.88 18.16 1.60
C ILE A 209 -1.69 18.89 0.52
N SER A 210 -2.27 18.14 -0.41
CA SER A 210 -3.12 18.72 -1.46
C SER A 210 -4.50 19.09 -0.90
N GLN A 211 -5.18 20.04 -1.56
CA GLN A 211 -6.51 20.48 -1.13
C GLN A 211 -7.51 19.34 -1.14
N LYS A 212 -7.43 18.48 -2.17
CA LYS A 212 -8.23 17.24 -2.26
C LYS A 212 -8.00 16.33 -1.06
N LYS A 213 -6.75 16.21 -0.59
CA LYS A 213 -6.41 15.39 0.57
C LYS A 213 -6.89 16.01 1.88
N ILE A 214 -6.84 17.34 2.01
CA ILE A 214 -7.39 18.07 3.15
C ILE A 214 -8.90 17.84 3.23
N ILE A 215 -9.64 18.03 2.14
CA ILE A 215 -11.09 17.77 2.08
C ILE A 215 -11.41 16.30 2.44
N GLN A 216 -10.59 15.34 2.02
CA GLN A 216 -10.76 13.93 2.41
C GLN A 216 -10.52 13.67 3.91
N LEU A 217 -9.61 14.42 4.54
CA LEU A 217 -9.35 14.34 5.98
C LEU A 217 -10.48 15.02 6.77
N GLU A 218 -10.97 16.16 6.31
CA GLU A 218 -12.10 16.90 6.90
C GLU A 218 -13.38 16.05 6.87
N ARG A 219 -13.66 15.35 5.76
CA ARG A 219 -14.76 14.37 5.67
C ARG A 219 -14.65 13.21 6.66
N LYS A 220 -13.46 12.97 7.21
CA LYS A 220 -13.20 11.97 8.26
C LYS A 220 -13.11 12.59 9.66
N GLY A 221 -13.48 13.85 9.82
CA GLY A 221 -13.44 14.56 11.09
C GLY A 221 -12.05 15.06 11.52
N ILE A 222 -11.09 15.11 10.59
CA ILE A 222 -9.73 15.60 10.84
C ILE A 222 -9.60 16.99 10.21
N PHE A 223 -9.58 18.02 11.04
CA PHE A 223 -9.54 19.43 10.68
C PHE A 223 -8.22 20.11 11.04
N THR A 224 -7.44 19.53 11.97
CA THR A 224 -6.22 20.17 12.49
C THR A 224 -4.95 19.31 12.37
N VAL A 225 -3.77 19.94 12.34
CA VAL A 225 -2.47 19.24 12.32
C VAL A 225 -2.32 18.36 13.56
N LYS A 226 -2.74 18.84 14.74
CA LYS A 226 -2.78 18.05 15.97
C LYS A 226 -3.61 16.78 15.79
N GLN A 227 -4.79 16.85 15.19
CA GLN A 227 -5.61 15.65 14.92
C GLN A 227 -4.93 14.70 13.91
N LEU A 228 -4.34 15.25 12.84
CA LEU A 228 -3.59 14.49 11.84
C LEU A 228 -2.42 13.71 12.45
N SER A 229 -1.74 14.29 13.45
CA SER A 229 -0.58 13.68 14.13
C SER A 229 -0.88 12.31 14.75
N TYR A 230 -2.13 12.08 15.13
CA TYR A 230 -2.55 10.86 15.80
C TYR A 230 -2.94 9.73 14.85
N LEU A 231 -3.01 9.99 13.54
CA LEU A 231 -3.35 8.97 12.54
C LEU A 231 -2.15 8.09 12.18
N TYR A 232 -0.93 8.49 12.54
CA TYR A 232 0.25 7.73 12.22
C TYR A 232 0.31 6.39 12.99
N LYS A 233 0.58 5.28 12.28
CA LYS A 233 0.72 3.93 12.85
C LYS A 233 2.10 3.33 12.52
N PRO A 234 2.93 2.98 13.51
CA PRO A 234 4.10 2.13 13.28
C PRO A 234 3.63 0.73 12.84
N ARG A 235 4.13 0.21 11.71
CA ARG A 235 3.94 -1.21 11.36
C ARG A 235 5.14 -1.99 11.90
N LYS A 236 4.93 -3.05 12.69
CA LYS A 236 5.99 -4.03 12.97
C LYS A 236 6.56 -4.53 11.63
N ARG A 237 7.83 -4.23 11.36
CA ARG A 237 8.54 -4.72 10.16
C ARG A 237 8.48 -6.25 10.13
N LYS A 238 7.80 -6.82 9.11
CA LYS A 238 8.05 -8.22 8.73
C LYS A 238 9.44 -8.28 8.11
N LYS A 239 10.32 -9.15 8.63
CA LYS A 239 11.74 -9.21 8.29
C LYS A 239 12.07 -9.37 6.79
N ASN A 240 11.12 -9.77 5.93
CA ASN A 240 11.39 -10.07 4.51
C ASN A 240 10.37 -9.39 3.58
N LYS A 241 10.51 -8.08 3.33
CA LYS A 241 10.00 -7.46 2.10
C LYS A 241 11.08 -6.55 1.54
N ASN A 242 11.46 -6.82 0.29
CA ASN A 242 12.36 -5.98 -0.49
C ASN A 242 11.94 -4.51 -0.38
N LEU A 243 12.87 -3.66 0.06
CA LEU A 243 12.72 -2.22 0.25
C LEU A 243 12.72 -1.47 -1.09
N SER A 244 11.82 -1.81 -2.01
CA SER A 244 11.70 -1.15 -3.30
C SER A 244 10.47 -0.24 -3.41
N ASN A 245 9.81 0.10 -2.30
CA ASN A 245 8.83 1.20 -2.31
C ASN A 245 9.54 2.47 -1.84
N GLU A 246 9.71 3.40 -2.77
CA GLU A 246 10.21 4.77 -2.57
C GLU A 246 9.75 5.37 -1.23
N SER A 247 10.58 6.22 -0.64
CA SER A 247 10.33 6.93 0.60
C SER A 247 9.16 7.92 0.48
N ILE A 248 7.92 7.41 0.45
CA ILE A 248 6.70 8.20 0.41
C ILE A 248 6.61 9.02 1.70
N PHE A 249 6.60 10.34 1.55
CA PHE A 249 6.36 11.29 2.63
C PHE A 249 4.98 11.07 3.25
N LYS A 250 4.93 10.99 4.58
CA LYS A 250 3.70 10.78 5.35
C LYS A 250 3.35 12.03 6.17
N PRO A 251 2.30 12.78 5.79
CA PRO A 251 1.88 13.98 6.52
C PRO A 251 1.56 13.72 7.99
N GLU A 252 1.10 12.52 8.33
CA GLU A 252 0.79 12.11 9.70
C GLU A 252 2.03 12.10 10.59
N ILE A 253 3.20 11.71 10.05
CA ILE A 253 4.48 11.73 10.78
C ILE A 253 4.98 13.16 10.92
N GLN A 254 4.83 13.98 9.89
CA GLN A 254 5.19 15.40 9.96
C GLN A 254 4.39 16.11 11.04
N ALA A 255 3.08 15.86 11.09
CA ALA A 255 2.20 16.36 12.13
C ALA A 255 2.60 15.86 13.53
N LEU A 256 3.04 14.60 13.64
CA LEU A 256 3.57 14.03 14.89
C LEU A 256 4.84 14.74 15.34
N ALA A 257 5.80 14.97 14.44
CA ALA A 257 7.02 15.73 14.70
C ALA A 257 6.72 17.11 15.27
N ILE A 258 5.81 17.85 14.63
CA ILE A 258 5.37 19.18 15.07
C ILE A 258 4.74 19.11 16.47
N ARG A 259 3.80 18.17 16.71
CA ARG A 259 3.08 18.07 17.99
C ARG A 259 4.01 17.73 19.15
N THR A 260 4.95 16.80 18.96
CA THR A 260 5.85 16.35 20.04
C THR A 260 7.11 17.19 20.14
N ASN A 261 7.33 18.11 19.19
CA ASN A 261 8.59 18.85 19.03
C ASN A 261 9.83 17.93 19.02
N LYS A 262 9.75 16.84 18.25
CA LYS A 262 10.83 15.83 18.13
C LYS A 262 11.15 15.53 16.68
N ILE A 263 12.35 15.00 16.44
CA ILE A 263 12.79 14.54 15.12
C ILE A 263 12.47 13.05 14.99
N PHE A 264 11.70 12.68 13.98
CA PHE A 264 11.39 11.27 13.70
C PHE A 264 12.19 10.71 12.52
N LEU A 265 12.84 9.56 12.73
CA LEU A 265 13.68 8.87 11.75
C LEU A 265 13.02 7.62 11.19
N LYS A 266 12.91 7.54 9.86
CA LYS A 266 12.61 6.30 9.11
C LYS A 266 13.88 5.51 8.85
N GLU A 267 14.92 6.24 8.45
CA GLU A 267 16.23 5.75 8.06
C GLU A 267 17.26 6.71 8.65
N ILE A 268 18.40 6.16 9.08
CA ILE A 268 19.52 6.98 9.54
C ILE A 268 20.10 7.69 8.31
N PRO A 269 20.30 9.03 8.33
CA PRO A 269 20.99 9.70 7.24
C PRO A 269 22.37 9.08 7.05
N LYS A 270 22.73 8.82 5.78
CA LYS A 270 24.07 8.38 5.42
C LYS A 270 24.76 9.57 4.78
N ILE A 271 25.48 10.34 5.60
CA ILE A 271 26.30 11.44 5.12
C ILE A 271 27.76 11.16 5.45
N ASN A 272 28.62 11.27 4.43
CA ASN A 272 30.05 11.18 4.61
C ASN A 272 30.61 12.60 4.56
N ILE A 273 30.99 13.14 5.72
CA ILE A 273 31.68 14.43 5.78
C ILE A 273 33.15 14.14 5.50
N ALA A 274 33.55 14.34 4.24
CA ALA A 274 34.97 14.42 3.90
C ALA A 274 35.58 15.67 4.56
N ASN A 275 36.89 15.65 4.82
CA ASN A 275 37.61 16.83 5.32
C ASN A 275 37.61 18.01 4.34
N PHE A 276 37.17 17.77 3.11
CA PHE A 276 37.08 18.72 2.03
C PHE A 276 35.80 18.45 1.21
N PHE A 277 34.96 19.46 1.01
CA PHE A 277 33.79 19.39 0.11
C PHE A 277 33.36 20.77 -0.37
N TYR A 278 32.53 20.81 -1.42
CA TYR A 278 31.89 22.03 -1.91
C TYR A 278 30.40 22.05 -1.58
N ILE A 279 29.83 23.24 -1.43
CA ILE A 279 28.39 23.48 -1.47
C ILE A 279 28.12 24.47 -2.59
N ILE A 280 27.03 24.26 -3.33
CA ILE A 280 26.62 25.16 -4.40
C ILE A 280 25.16 25.61 -4.25
N ASP A 281 24.93 26.89 -4.51
CA ASP A 281 23.62 27.50 -4.64
C ASP A 281 23.60 28.44 -5.85
N ILE A 282 22.47 28.49 -6.57
CA ILE A 282 22.37 29.18 -7.86
C ILE A 282 21.17 30.13 -7.87
N GLU A 283 21.43 31.41 -8.17
CA GLU A 283 20.39 32.40 -8.39
C GLU A 283 20.10 32.62 -9.87
N SER A 284 18.84 32.86 -10.19
CA SER A 284 18.38 32.92 -11.59
C SER A 284 17.13 33.77 -11.78
N ILE A 285 16.93 34.21 -13.02
CA ILE A 285 15.69 34.85 -13.47
C ILE A 285 14.94 33.85 -14.36
N PRO A 286 13.88 33.19 -13.86
CA PRO A 286 13.19 32.13 -14.59
C PRO A 286 12.64 32.57 -15.96
N ASP A 287 12.18 33.82 -16.08
CA ASP A 287 11.52 34.34 -17.28
C ASP A 287 12.47 34.57 -18.45
N SER A 288 13.68 35.06 -18.17
CA SER A 288 14.74 35.25 -19.19
C SER A 288 15.68 34.06 -19.29
N ASN A 289 15.44 33.02 -18.47
CA ASN A 289 16.31 31.85 -18.35
C ASN A 289 17.80 32.22 -18.14
N LEU A 290 18.04 33.23 -17.29
CA LEU A 290 19.38 33.74 -16.96
C LEU A 290 19.81 33.18 -15.60
N PHE A 291 20.97 32.54 -15.52
CA PHE A 291 21.61 32.06 -14.29
C PHE A 291 22.76 33.01 -13.95
N TYR A 292 22.51 33.97 -13.05
CA TYR A 292 23.39 35.13 -12.91
C TYR A 292 24.36 35.03 -11.73
N LEU A 293 24.21 34.04 -10.85
CA LEU A 293 25.15 33.81 -9.75
C LEU A 293 25.24 32.32 -9.45
N PHE A 294 26.47 31.79 -9.52
CA PHE A 294 26.83 30.49 -8.98
C PHE A 294 27.66 30.73 -7.73
N GLY A 295 27.05 30.57 -6.56
CA GLY A 295 27.76 30.67 -5.29
C GLY A 295 28.35 29.33 -4.90
N ILE A 296 29.65 29.28 -4.69
CA ILE A 296 30.33 28.05 -4.28
C ILE A 296 31.00 28.28 -2.94
N LEU A 297 30.62 27.49 -1.94
CA LEU A 297 31.25 27.47 -0.64
C LEU A 297 32.21 26.28 -0.56
N GLU A 298 33.50 26.57 -0.47
CA GLU A 298 34.55 25.57 -0.25
C GLU A 298 34.72 25.35 1.24
N VAL A 299 34.62 24.10 1.71
CA VAL A 299 34.78 23.75 3.13
C VAL A 299 36.00 22.86 3.30
N LYS A 300 36.99 23.30 4.10
CA LYS A 300 38.21 22.54 4.45
C LYS A 300 38.39 22.51 5.96
N LYS A 301 38.47 21.31 6.55
CA LYS A 301 38.70 21.10 8.00
C LYS A 301 37.80 22.00 8.88
N GLY A 302 36.53 22.16 8.50
CA GLY A 302 35.54 22.97 9.22
C GLY A 302 35.52 24.48 8.91
N LYS A 303 36.59 25.04 8.30
CA LYS A 303 36.61 26.42 7.79
C LYS A 303 35.97 26.47 6.41
N HIS A 304 35.33 27.59 6.08
CA HIS A 304 34.69 27.78 4.77
C HIS A 304 35.10 29.10 4.12
N ASN A 305 35.23 29.07 2.79
CA ASN A 305 35.49 30.24 1.95
C ASN A 305 34.42 30.31 0.86
N TYR A 306 33.82 31.48 0.65
CA TYR A 306 32.76 31.69 -0.34
C TYR A 306 33.33 32.31 -1.63
N PHE A 307 32.96 31.72 -2.77
CA PHE A 307 33.39 32.13 -4.10
C PHE A 307 32.16 32.43 -4.97
N PRO A 308 31.83 33.71 -5.19
CA PRO A 308 30.72 34.10 -6.06
C PRO A 308 31.15 34.23 -7.52
N PHE A 309 30.55 33.42 -8.40
CA PHE A 309 30.71 33.54 -9.85
C PHE A 309 29.50 34.28 -10.43
N TRP A 310 29.66 35.58 -10.69
CA TRP A 310 28.59 36.50 -11.06
C TRP A 310 28.59 36.86 -12.55
N SER A 311 27.40 36.89 -13.15
CA SER A 311 27.15 37.37 -14.52
C SER A 311 26.34 38.67 -14.50
N ASP A 312 26.82 39.72 -15.17
CA ASP A 312 26.08 40.97 -15.32
C ASP A 312 25.00 40.85 -16.40
N THR A 313 25.31 40.14 -17.47
CA THR A 313 24.46 39.96 -18.65
C THR A 313 24.24 38.48 -18.99
N LYS A 314 23.49 38.19 -20.07
CA LYS A 314 23.27 36.82 -20.52
C LYS A 314 24.47 36.29 -21.30
N GLU A 315 25.18 37.20 -21.95
CA GLU A 315 26.39 37.00 -22.74
C GLU A 315 27.54 36.52 -21.84
N ASP A 316 27.62 37.04 -20.61
CA ASP A 316 28.63 36.62 -19.62
C ASP A 316 28.42 35.21 -19.06
N GLU A 317 27.19 34.68 -19.16
CA GLU A 317 26.78 33.44 -18.47
C GLU A 317 27.70 32.27 -18.82
N LEU A 318 28.07 32.12 -20.10
CA LEU A 318 28.95 31.03 -20.55
C LEU A 318 30.35 31.12 -19.91
N LEU A 319 30.92 32.32 -19.87
CA LEU A 319 32.27 32.55 -19.35
C LEU A 319 32.31 32.32 -17.84
N VAL A 320 31.31 32.85 -17.12
CA VAL A 320 31.17 32.69 -15.67
C VAL A 320 30.90 31.22 -15.32
N TRP A 321 30.06 30.56 -16.10
CA TRP A 321 29.77 29.15 -15.97
C TRP A 321 31.03 28.27 -16.13
N ARG A 322 31.84 28.53 -17.16
CA ARG A 322 33.13 27.83 -17.36
C ARG A 322 34.07 28.04 -16.18
N LYS A 323 34.16 29.26 -15.63
CA LYS A 323 34.97 29.55 -14.44
C LYS A 323 34.50 28.73 -13.23
N ALA A 324 33.19 28.66 -12.99
CA ALA A 324 32.62 27.87 -11.90
C ALA A 324 32.88 26.36 -12.06
N ILE A 325 32.73 25.80 -13.27
CA ILE A 325 33.06 24.39 -13.55
C ILE A 325 34.55 24.13 -13.30
N ASN A 326 35.42 24.96 -13.87
CA ASN A 326 36.88 24.79 -13.73
C ASN A 326 37.29 24.85 -12.27
N PHE A 327 36.68 25.75 -11.48
CA PHE A 327 36.90 25.80 -10.04
C PHE A 327 36.51 24.50 -9.33
N LEU A 328 35.34 23.93 -9.65
CA LEU A 328 34.90 22.64 -9.09
C LEU A 328 35.78 21.47 -9.54
N LYS A 329 36.43 21.57 -10.71
CA LYS A 329 37.36 20.55 -11.23
C LYS A 329 38.74 20.56 -10.54
N LEU A 330 39.11 21.62 -9.82
CA LEU A 330 40.39 21.69 -9.09
C LEU A 330 40.56 20.54 -8.07
N ASN A 331 39.45 20.04 -7.50
CA ASN A 331 39.45 18.90 -6.58
C ASN A 331 38.44 17.85 -7.06
N THR A 332 38.90 16.96 -7.92
CA THR A 332 38.07 15.97 -8.64
C THR A 332 37.38 14.94 -7.74
N ASN A 333 37.86 14.71 -6.52
CA ASN A 333 37.27 13.73 -5.59
C ASN A 333 36.34 14.35 -4.54
N ALA A 334 36.21 15.67 -4.49
CA ALA A 334 35.42 16.36 -3.47
C ALA A 334 33.91 16.22 -3.74
N PRO A 335 33.07 15.82 -2.77
CA PRO A 335 31.62 15.84 -2.96
C PRO A 335 31.09 17.27 -3.08
N ILE A 336 30.03 17.46 -3.86
CA ILE A 336 29.40 18.77 -4.09
C ILE A 336 27.97 18.71 -3.56
N PHE A 337 27.71 19.35 -2.43
CA PHE A 337 26.39 19.35 -1.81
C PHE A 337 25.53 20.48 -2.34
N HIS A 338 24.24 20.20 -2.48
CA HIS A 338 23.24 21.19 -2.85
C HIS A 338 21.90 20.82 -2.19
N TYR A 339 21.01 21.80 -2.00
CA TYR A 339 19.81 21.55 -1.20
C TYR A 339 18.74 20.77 -1.98
N GLY A 340 18.39 21.21 -3.19
CA GLY A 340 17.23 20.71 -3.94
C GLY A 340 17.63 19.94 -5.19
N SER A 341 16.69 19.64 -6.09
CA SER A 341 17.04 19.11 -7.43
C SER A 341 17.27 20.23 -8.44
N TYR A 342 17.30 21.50 -8.01
CA TYR A 342 17.28 22.63 -8.91
C TYR A 342 18.65 22.81 -9.56
N GLU A 343 19.71 22.78 -8.76
CA GLU A 343 21.08 23.05 -9.17
C GLU A 343 21.54 22.02 -10.21
N LEU A 344 21.29 20.72 -9.98
CA LEU A 344 21.57 19.66 -10.94
C LEU A 344 20.87 19.90 -12.29
N LYS A 345 19.60 20.33 -12.28
CA LYS A 345 18.85 20.64 -13.51
C LYS A 345 19.42 21.84 -14.25
N VAL A 346 19.95 22.83 -13.52
CA VAL A 346 20.65 23.96 -14.13
C VAL A 346 21.92 23.47 -14.83
N PHE A 347 22.73 22.63 -14.15
CA PHE A 347 23.94 22.02 -14.71
C PHE A 347 23.63 21.22 -15.99
N GLU A 348 22.65 20.32 -15.95
CA GLU A 348 22.22 19.53 -17.12
C GLU A 348 21.71 20.43 -18.26
N LYS A 349 20.99 21.50 -17.93
CA LYS A 349 20.46 22.44 -18.92
C LYS A 349 21.57 23.25 -19.58
N LEU A 350 22.50 23.79 -18.80
CA LEU A 350 23.61 24.58 -19.33
C LEU A 350 24.60 23.72 -20.10
N SER A 351 24.84 22.47 -19.67
CA SER A 351 25.61 21.49 -20.41
C SER A 351 25.04 21.25 -21.81
N LYS A 352 23.71 21.06 -21.91
CA LYS A 352 23.03 20.93 -23.21
C LYS A 352 23.06 22.21 -24.04
N ASN A 353 22.84 23.37 -23.42
CA ASN A 353 22.79 24.64 -24.12
C ASN A 353 24.15 25.06 -24.69
N TYR A 354 25.24 24.75 -23.99
CA TYR A 354 26.58 25.18 -24.35
C TYR A 354 27.48 24.05 -24.86
N CYS A 355 26.96 22.82 -24.97
CA CYS A 355 27.68 21.63 -25.39
C CYS A 355 28.97 21.37 -24.57
N ILE A 356 28.91 21.57 -23.25
CA ILE A 356 30.04 21.35 -22.33
C ILE A 356 29.75 20.11 -21.49
N ASP A 357 30.67 19.14 -21.48
CA ASP A 357 30.58 17.99 -20.60
C ASP A 357 30.88 18.37 -19.15
N VAL A 358 29.93 18.02 -18.27
CA VAL A 358 29.98 18.27 -16.83
C VAL A 358 29.81 16.99 -16.01
N ASN A 359 29.85 15.81 -16.64
CA ASN A 359 29.62 14.52 -15.98
C ASN A 359 30.52 14.33 -14.75
N GLU A 360 31.82 14.63 -14.88
CA GLU A 360 32.81 14.60 -13.78
C GLU A 360 32.43 15.47 -12.56
N VAL A 361 31.62 16.51 -12.79
CA VAL A 361 31.14 17.41 -11.74
C VAL A 361 29.79 16.95 -11.21
N THR A 362 28.84 16.64 -12.09
CA THR A 362 27.47 16.24 -11.71
C THR A 362 27.40 14.89 -11.03
N GLU A 363 28.31 13.95 -11.33
CA GLU A 363 28.39 12.66 -10.63
C GLU A 363 28.73 12.81 -9.14
N ARG A 364 29.31 13.95 -8.75
CA ARG A 364 29.66 14.27 -7.36
C ARG A 364 28.56 15.01 -6.60
N PHE A 365 27.43 15.30 -7.25
CA PHE A 365 26.35 16.07 -6.65
C PHE A 365 25.61 15.24 -5.59
N VAL A 366 25.48 15.81 -4.39
CA VAL A 366 24.77 15.19 -3.26
C VAL A 366 23.60 16.08 -2.86
N ASN A 367 22.39 15.60 -3.17
CA ASN A 367 21.14 16.29 -2.88
C ASN A 367 20.71 16.09 -1.41
N ILE A 368 20.84 17.14 -0.59
CA ILE A 368 20.52 17.10 0.84
C ILE A 368 19.02 16.88 1.10
N ASN A 369 18.13 17.54 0.35
CA ASN A 369 16.70 17.33 0.54
C ASN A 369 16.27 15.89 0.19
N ALA A 370 16.97 15.18 -0.71
CA ALA A 370 16.72 13.76 -0.98
C ALA A 370 17.17 12.82 0.17
N LEU A 371 18.09 13.27 1.03
CA LEU A 371 18.46 12.56 2.27
C LEU A 371 17.44 12.77 3.39
N ILE A 372 16.76 13.92 3.39
CA ILE A 372 15.77 14.30 4.40
C ILE A 372 14.37 13.79 4.02
N TYR A 373 13.93 14.08 2.79
CA TYR A 373 12.54 13.93 2.39
C TYR A 373 12.03 12.49 2.49
N GLY A 374 10.95 12.30 3.26
CA GLY A 374 10.33 10.98 3.48
C GLY A 374 11.15 10.03 4.35
N LYS A 375 12.34 10.45 4.80
CA LYS A 375 13.29 9.68 5.62
C LYS A 375 13.45 10.28 7.02
N ILE A 376 13.45 11.60 7.14
CA ILE A 376 13.61 12.37 8.38
C ILE A 376 12.49 13.40 8.45
N TYR A 377 11.82 13.47 9.60
CA TYR A 377 10.70 14.37 9.87
C TYR A 377 11.08 15.29 11.03
N PHE A 378 11.45 16.53 10.70
CA PHE A 378 11.76 17.59 11.67
C PHE A 378 10.48 18.24 12.19
N PRO A 379 10.45 18.86 13.39
CA PRO A 379 9.27 19.49 13.96
C PRO A 379 8.91 20.84 13.29
N THR A 380 8.64 20.82 11.99
CA THR A 380 8.38 22.03 11.19
C THR A 380 7.31 21.80 10.12
N TYR A 381 6.73 22.86 9.56
CA TYR A 381 5.65 22.73 8.57
C TYR A 381 6.14 22.45 7.13
N SER A 382 7.43 22.61 6.87
CA SER A 382 8.00 22.54 5.52
C SER A 382 9.47 22.10 5.52
N ASN A 383 9.85 21.23 4.59
CA ASN A 383 11.24 20.87 4.27
C ASN A 383 11.82 21.85 3.22
N GLN A 384 11.63 23.14 3.41
CA GLN A 384 12.37 24.16 2.64
C GLN A 384 13.58 24.58 3.46
N LEU A 385 14.72 24.84 2.81
CA LEU A 385 15.99 25.18 3.46
C LEU A 385 15.79 26.23 4.55
N LYS A 386 15.19 27.37 4.18
CA LYS A 386 14.95 28.48 5.09
C LYS A 386 14.05 28.13 6.29
N THR A 387 13.03 27.29 6.07
CA THR A 387 12.13 26.89 7.16
C THR A 387 12.83 25.90 8.10
N LEU A 388 13.52 24.93 7.52
CA LEU A 388 14.19 23.86 8.24
C LEU A 388 15.35 24.38 9.07
N ALA A 389 16.27 25.14 8.47
CA ALA A 389 17.45 25.62 9.20
C ALA A 389 17.06 26.62 10.30
N LYS A 390 16.04 27.47 10.09
CA LYS A 390 15.49 28.33 11.15
C LYS A 390 14.95 27.53 12.32
N THR A 391 14.18 26.45 12.07
CA THR A 391 13.69 25.58 13.14
C THR A 391 14.83 24.93 13.93
N LEU A 392 15.96 24.67 13.27
CA LEU A 392 17.17 24.10 13.88
C LEU A 392 18.10 25.16 14.50
N GLY A 393 17.75 26.45 14.45
CA GLY A 393 18.48 27.53 15.12
C GLY A 393 19.38 28.40 14.23
N PHE A 394 19.46 28.12 12.92
CA PHE A 394 20.23 28.96 12.00
C PHE A 394 19.55 30.33 11.77
N LYS A 395 20.35 31.40 11.76
CA LYS A 395 19.90 32.78 11.55
C LYS A 395 20.55 33.34 10.29
N TRP A 396 19.73 33.73 9.31
CA TRP A 396 20.19 34.50 8.15
C TRP A 396 20.56 35.91 8.58
N ARG A 397 21.58 36.50 7.97
CA ARG A 397 21.94 37.91 8.13
C ARG A 397 20.77 38.81 7.75
N ASN A 398 20.06 38.48 6.67
CA ASN A 398 18.78 39.11 6.34
C ASN A 398 17.60 38.17 6.61
N ASN A 399 16.92 38.38 7.74
CA ASN A 399 15.86 37.50 8.19
C ASN A 399 14.60 37.48 7.29
N GLN A 400 14.34 38.55 6.54
CA GLN A 400 13.17 38.70 5.69
C GLN A 400 13.38 38.20 4.25
N ALA A 401 14.63 38.16 3.77
CA ALA A 401 15.02 37.80 2.41
C ALA A 401 14.51 36.45 1.89
N SER A 402 14.09 36.36 0.65
CA SER A 402 13.68 35.11 0.01
C SER A 402 14.18 35.07 -1.43
N GLY A 403 14.17 33.89 -2.07
CA GLY A 403 14.52 33.79 -3.49
C GLY A 403 13.63 34.59 -4.44
N ILE A 404 12.50 35.16 -3.99
CA ILE A 404 11.76 36.15 -4.78
C ILE A 404 12.36 37.55 -4.59
N ASP A 405 12.81 37.86 -3.38
CA ASP A 405 13.49 39.12 -3.10
C ASP A 405 14.81 39.20 -3.87
N SER A 406 15.53 38.08 -4.07
CA SER A 406 16.74 38.07 -4.92
C SER A 406 16.45 38.51 -6.37
N ILE A 407 15.30 38.13 -6.93
CA ILE A 407 14.84 38.58 -8.25
C ILE A 407 14.52 40.08 -8.25
N VAL A 408 13.85 40.57 -7.20
CA VAL A 408 13.52 42.00 -7.03
C VAL A 408 14.79 42.83 -6.88
N TRP A 409 15.75 42.38 -6.08
CA TRP A 409 17.05 43.03 -5.92
C TRP A 409 17.83 43.04 -7.23
N ARG A 410 17.79 41.95 -8.00
CA ARG A 410 18.42 41.90 -9.33
C ARG A 410 17.82 42.92 -10.29
N PHE A 411 16.52 43.18 -10.18
CA PHE A 411 15.85 44.21 -10.97
C PHE A 411 16.31 45.62 -10.60
N TYR A 412 16.35 45.98 -9.31
CA TYR A 412 16.80 47.30 -8.89
C TYR A 412 18.31 47.50 -9.11
N TRP A 413 19.12 46.46 -8.96
CA TRP A 413 20.54 46.50 -9.30
C TRP A 413 20.77 46.88 -10.78
N LYS A 414 19.96 46.32 -11.70
CA LYS A 414 20.03 46.69 -13.13
C LYS A 414 19.64 48.15 -13.41
N GLN A 415 18.98 48.83 -12.48
CA GLN A 415 18.64 50.26 -12.59
C GLN A 415 19.73 51.18 -12.01
N GLY A 416 20.86 50.62 -11.54
CA GLY A 416 22.03 51.38 -11.10
C GLY A 416 22.30 51.30 -9.59
N ASP A 417 21.47 50.64 -8.80
CA ASP A 417 21.66 50.57 -7.35
C ASP A 417 22.59 49.39 -6.96
N ILE A 418 23.85 49.73 -6.69
CA ILE A 418 24.92 48.77 -6.41
C ILE A 418 24.69 47.97 -5.11
N GLU A 419 23.94 48.51 -4.14
CA GLU A 419 23.75 47.87 -2.84
C GLU A 419 22.99 46.54 -2.96
N TYR A 420 22.10 46.44 -3.94
CA TYR A 420 21.32 45.22 -4.19
C TYR A 420 22.20 44.04 -4.63
N LYS A 421 23.34 44.28 -5.28
CA LYS A 421 24.30 43.21 -5.60
C LYS A 421 24.85 42.59 -4.31
N ASN A 422 25.27 43.42 -3.35
CA ASN A 422 25.75 42.95 -2.05
C ASN A 422 24.66 42.20 -1.28
N LYS A 423 23.39 42.67 -1.31
CA LYS A 423 22.25 41.96 -0.69
C LYS A 423 22.05 40.55 -1.27
N ILE A 424 22.20 40.39 -2.59
CA ILE A 424 22.11 39.07 -3.25
C ILE A 424 23.27 38.17 -2.87
N LEU A 425 24.51 38.68 -2.90
CA LEU A 425 25.71 37.91 -2.53
C LEU A 425 25.62 37.39 -1.09
N ILE A 426 25.22 38.25 -0.15
CA ILE A 426 25.00 37.88 1.25
C ILE A 426 23.91 36.81 1.39
N TYR A 427 22.81 36.94 0.65
CA TYR A 427 21.70 35.98 0.70
C TYR A 427 22.11 34.60 0.17
N ASN A 428 22.79 34.56 -0.97
CA ASN A 428 23.25 33.31 -1.58
C ASN A 428 24.36 32.64 -0.74
N GLU A 429 25.27 33.42 -0.17
CA GLU A 429 26.26 32.91 0.80
C GLU A 429 25.56 32.32 2.05
N ASP A 430 24.56 33.00 2.60
CA ASP A 430 23.78 32.49 3.73
C ASP A 430 23.07 31.17 3.38
N ASP A 431 22.54 31.02 2.17
CA ASP A 431 21.91 29.77 1.73
C ASP A 431 22.94 28.63 1.63
N CYS A 432 24.14 28.88 1.13
CA CYS A 432 25.26 27.93 1.17
C CYS A 432 25.65 27.55 2.62
N ILE A 433 25.80 28.52 3.51
CA ILE A 433 26.15 28.27 4.92
C ILE A 433 25.01 27.52 5.63
N ALA A 434 23.75 27.80 5.31
CA ALA A 434 22.60 27.08 5.84
C ALA A 434 22.60 25.60 5.40
N VAL A 435 23.02 25.31 4.16
CA VAL A 435 23.22 23.93 3.70
C VAL A 435 24.35 23.26 4.48
N LYS A 436 25.48 23.94 4.72
CA LYS A 436 26.56 23.44 5.58
C LYS A 436 26.05 23.10 6.98
N PHE A 437 25.28 24.02 7.58
CA PHE A 437 24.69 23.83 8.90
C PHE A 437 23.79 22.58 8.95
N LEU A 438 22.98 22.35 7.91
CA LEU A 438 22.17 21.13 7.80
C LEU A 438 23.01 19.86 7.63
N ILE A 439 24.12 19.92 6.89
CA ILE A 439 25.06 18.79 6.76
C ILE A 439 25.64 18.41 8.13
N ASP A 440 26.09 19.42 8.88
CA ASP A 440 26.63 19.24 10.23
C ASP A 440 25.56 18.64 11.17
N GLU A 441 24.32 19.12 11.09
CA GLU A 441 23.20 18.60 11.89
C GLU A 441 22.79 17.18 11.50
N LEU A 442 22.78 16.84 10.20
CA LEU A 442 22.50 15.48 9.75
C LEU A 442 23.60 14.50 10.20
N TYR A 443 24.85 14.95 10.23
CA TYR A 443 25.97 14.16 10.74
C TYR A 443 25.91 13.98 12.27
N ARG A 444 25.50 15.02 13.01
CA ARG A 444 25.20 14.92 14.44
C ARG A 444 24.08 13.91 14.70
N ILE A 445 22.97 14.01 13.97
CA ILE A 445 21.87 13.04 14.01
C ILE A 445 22.39 11.64 13.74
N GLN A 446 23.27 11.43 12.74
CA GLN A 446 23.85 10.13 12.42
C GLN A 446 24.67 9.52 13.58
N LYS A 447 25.37 10.33 14.39
CA LYS A 447 26.17 9.88 15.54
C LYS A 447 25.31 9.65 16.80
N ASP A 448 24.40 10.58 17.10
CA ASP A 448 23.70 10.66 18.39
C ASP A 448 22.36 9.89 18.41
N VAL A 449 22.06 9.11 17.37
CA VAL A 449 20.81 8.34 17.22
C VAL A 449 20.46 7.51 18.47
N LYS A 450 21.47 7.01 19.20
CA LYS A 450 21.28 6.11 20.36
C LYS A 450 21.20 6.84 21.70
N THR A 451 21.59 8.11 21.77
CA THR A 451 21.81 8.84 23.02
C THR A 451 20.86 10.03 23.20
N SER A 452 20.23 10.53 22.14
CA SER A 452 19.36 11.71 22.21
C SER A 452 17.89 11.40 22.47
N ASP A 453 17.30 12.02 23.51
CA ASP A 453 15.86 11.93 23.82
C ASP A 453 14.94 12.69 22.85
N HIS A 454 15.52 13.58 22.03
CA HIS A 454 14.82 14.39 21.03
C HIS A 454 14.70 13.69 19.66
N ILE A 455 15.36 12.55 19.47
CA ILE A 455 15.38 11.79 18.22
C ILE A 455 14.70 10.44 18.44
N GLU A 456 13.64 10.15 17.69
CA GLU A 456 12.90 8.88 17.80
C GLU A 456 12.82 8.16 16.46
N PHE A 457 12.99 6.83 16.49
CA PHE A 457 12.64 6.03 15.32
C PHE A 457 11.13 5.91 15.17
N ILE A 458 10.66 6.06 13.95
CA ILE A 458 9.26 5.92 13.55
C ILE A 458 8.65 4.57 13.97
N ASP A 459 9.46 3.53 14.13
CA ASP A 459 9.06 2.19 14.55
C ASP A 459 8.91 2.03 16.09
N LYS A 460 9.31 3.04 16.88
CA LYS A 460 9.28 3.02 18.36
C LYS A 460 8.22 3.93 19.00
N VAL A 461 7.35 4.57 18.22
CA VAL A 461 6.37 5.51 18.78
C VAL A 461 5.35 4.78 19.68
N LYS A 462 5.27 5.22 20.94
CA LYS A 462 4.36 4.72 21.97
C LYS A 462 2.90 4.85 21.53
N ASP A 463 2.10 3.84 21.84
CA ASP A 463 0.71 3.76 21.40
C ASP A 463 -0.14 4.93 21.93
N ASN A 464 -0.72 5.71 21.02
CA ASN A 464 -1.65 6.83 21.31
C ASN A 464 -3.05 6.30 21.65
N TYR A 465 -3.18 5.46 22.66
CA TYR A 465 -4.49 5.15 23.22
C TYR A 465 -4.83 6.11 24.36
N THR A 466 -6.12 6.29 24.58
CA THR A 466 -6.64 6.55 25.94
C THR A 466 -6.21 5.39 26.87
N GLU A 467 -6.14 5.63 28.18
CA GLU A 467 -5.86 4.54 29.13
C GLU A 467 -6.89 3.41 29.03
N ILE A 468 -8.15 3.77 28.75
CA ILE A 468 -9.26 2.84 28.53
C ILE A 468 -8.99 1.97 27.29
N GLY A 469 -8.60 2.56 26.16
CA GLY A 469 -8.27 1.84 24.94
C GLY A 469 -7.10 0.86 25.10
N LYS A 470 -6.07 1.19 25.89
CA LYS A 470 -4.98 0.26 26.27
C LYS A 470 -5.52 -0.95 27.01
N LYS A 471 -6.34 -0.70 28.03
CA LYS A 471 -6.91 -1.75 28.89
C LYS A 471 -7.81 -2.69 28.08
N LEU A 472 -8.69 -2.14 27.25
CA LEU A 472 -9.58 -2.90 26.35
C LEU A 472 -8.79 -3.80 25.42
N ARG A 473 -7.77 -3.25 24.77
CA ARG A 473 -6.94 -4.03 23.85
C ARG A 473 -6.22 -5.17 24.57
N ASN A 474 -5.54 -4.89 25.68
CA ASN A 474 -4.80 -5.94 26.39
C ASN A 474 -5.73 -7.11 26.76
N GLN A 475 -6.96 -6.82 27.16
CA GLN A 475 -7.93 -7.86 27.51
C GLN A 475 -8.44 -8.64 26.30
N PHE A 476 -8.66 -7.98 25.17
CA PHE A 476 -8.98 -8.71 23.95
C PHE A 476 -7.80 -9.50 23.38
N GLU A 477 -6.56 -9.03 23.51
CA GLU A 477 -5.36 -9.81 23.15
C GLU A 477 -5.26 -11.07 24.02
N ILE A 478 -5.48 -10.95 25.34
CA ILE A 478 -5.57 -12.13 26.24
C ILE A 478 -6.67 -13.08 25.76
N ALA A 479 -7.86 -12.59 25.42
CA ALA A 479 -8.94 -13.44 24.91
C ALA A 479 -8.57 -14.15 23.58
N LEU A 480 -7.85 -13.46 22.69
CA LEU A 480 -7.35 -14.04 21.44
C LEU A 480 -6.27 -15.10 21.70
N GLU A 481 -5.39 -14.90 22.67
CA GLU A 481 -4.40 -15.89 23.11
C GLU A 481 -5.08 -17.13 23.69
N LEU A 482 -6.13 -16.96 24.51
CA LEU A 482 -6.91 -18.08 25.05
C LEU A 482 -7.55 -18.94 23.96
N ALA A 483 -8.02 -18.33 22.86
CA ALA A 483 -8.57 -19.06 21.71
C ALA A 483 -7.54 -19.94 20.99
N HIS A 484 -6.25 -19.63 21.12
CA HIS A 484 -5.16 -20.41 20.52
C HIS A 484 -4.71 -21.57 21.42
N ASN A 485 -5.03 -21.55 22.71
CA ASN A 485 -4.73 -22.61 23.66
C ASN A 485 -5.82 -23.69 23.61
N LYS A 486 -5.43 -24.97 23.63
CA LYS A 486 -6.38 -26.08 23.63
C LYS A 486 -7.08 -26.17 25.00
N TYR A 487 -8.41 -26.19 25.01
CA TYR A 487 -9.25 -26.43 26.20
C TYR A 487 -8.93 -27.76 26.92
N ASN A 488 -8.30 -28.73 26.22
CA ASN A 488 -8.07 -30.09 26.71
C ASN A 488 -6.73 -30.34 27.42
N ASN A 489 -5.89 -29.33 27.67
CA ASN A 489 -4.68 -29.55 28.45
C ASN A 489 -4.99 -29.42 29.95
N LYS A 490 -5.39 -30.53 30.59
CA LYS A 490 -5.29 -30.67 32.05
C LYS A 490 -3.85 -30.33 32.48
N LYS A 491 -3.73 -29.34 33.37
CA LYS A 491 -2.54 -28.95 34.15
C LYS A 491 -1.28 -28.66 33.33
N ILE A 492 -1.08 -27.39 33.00
CA ILE A 492 0.28 -26.84 32.82
C ILE A 492 0.43 -25.67 33.79
N LYS A 493 1.27 -25.85 34.83
CA LYS A 493 1.83 -24.74 35.61
C LYS A 493 2.79 -23.99 34.69
N VAL A 494 2.59 -22.68 34.54
CA VAL A 494 3.48 -21.81 33.78
C VAL A 494 4.73 -21.58 34.62
N ASN A 495 5.85 -22.20 34.24
CA ASN A 495 7.16 -21.86 34.79
C ASN A 495 7.81 -20.81 33.88
N PHE A 496 8.13 -19.64 34.43
CA PHE A 496 8.84 -18.57 33.75
C PHE A 496 10.34 -18.78 33.92
N GLU A 497 10.99 -19.44 32.97
CA GLU A 497 12.45 -19.33 32.84
C GLU A 497 12.86 -19.02 31.40
N LYS A 498 13.66 -17.95 31.30
CA LYS A 498 14.30 -17.42 30.10
C LYS A 498 15.41 -18.38 29.68
N ASN A 499 15.20 -19.17 28.63
CA ASN A 499 16.32 -19.82 27.96
C ASN A 499 16.78 -19.02 26.75
N GLN A 500 18.00 -18.51 26.89
CA GLN A 500 18.83 -17.89 25.86
C GLN A 500 19.08 -18.91 24.74
N ILE A 501 18.86 -18.49 23.50
CA ILE A 501 19.18 -19.29 22.32
C ILE A 501 20.64 -19.01 21.96
N GLU A 502 21.53 -19.93 22.31
CA GLU A 502 22.88 -19.99 21.77
C GLU A 502 22.86 -20.35 20.28
N LYS A 503 23.55 -19.53 19.50
CA LYS A 503 23.79 -19.76 18.07
C LYS A 503 24.97 -20.73 17.92
N SER A 504 24.69 -21.98 17.55
CA SER A 504 25.73 -22.87 17.03
C SER A 504 25.82 -22.75 15.51
N SER A 505 26.92 -22.16 15.06
CA SER A 505 27.38 -22.11 13.67
C SER A 505 28.01 -23.46 13.29
N LYS A 506 27.28 -24.32 12.57
CA LYS A 506 27.88 -25.52 11.96
C LYS A 506 28.25 -25.25 10.51
N LYS A 507 29.57 -25.16 10.29
CA LYS A 507 30.26 -25.19 8.99
C LYS A 507 29.81 -26.41 8.19
N THR A 508 29.34 -26.18 6.97
CA THR A 508 29.13 -27.19 5.93
C THR A 508 30.48 -27.80 5.52
N LYS A 509 30.73 -29.05 5.89
CA LYS A 509 31.77 -29.88 5.28
C LYS A 509 31.25 -30.40 3.93
N SER A 510 32.05 -30.19 2.89
CA SER A 510 31.84 -30.73 1.55
C SER A 510 31.73 -32.25 1.60
N ILE A 511 30.60 -32.79 1.10
CA ILE A 511 30.45 -34.23 0.87
C ILE A 511 31.20 -34.56 -0.42
N SER A 512 32.12 -35.50 -0.29
CA SER A 512 33.02 -36.02 -1.31
C SER A 512 32.28 -36.71 -2.46
N LYS A 513 32.94 -36.68 -3.62
CA LYS A 513 32.59 -37.38 -4.86
C LYS A 513 32.11 -38.82 -4.60
N TYR A 514 30.85 -39.12 -4.88
CA TYR A 514 30.38 -40.49 -5.00
C TYR A 514 30.66 -41.02 -6.42
N ARG A 515 31.54 -42.02 -6.48
CA ARG A 515 31.83 -42.88 -7.62
C ARG A 515 30.54 -43.47 -8.18
N TRP A 516 30.33 -43.29 -9.49
CA TRP A 516 29.38 -44.06 -10.27
C TRP A 516 29.87 -45.51 -10.39
N LEU A 517 29.03 -46.47 -9.98
CA LEU A 517 29.24 -47.89 -10.26
C LEU A 517 27.92 -48.52 -10.71
N ASN A 518 27.95 -48.88 -12.00
CA ASN A 518 27.35 -50.02 -12.68
C ASN A 518 25.83 -50.29 -12.59
N LYS A 519 25.22 -50.25 -13.78
CA LYS A 519 24.01 -50.98 -14.18
C LYS A 519 24.22 -52.49 -13.94
N ASN A 520 23.74 -53.01 -12.82
CA ASN A 520 23.49 -54.44 -12.67
C ASN A 520 21.97 -54.69 -12.66
N LEU A 521 21.52 -55.52 -13.60
CA LEU A 521 20.20 -56.14 -13.58
C LEU A 521 20.02 -56.85 -12.23
N LYS A 522 19.06 -56.40 -11.42
CA LYS A 522 18.91 -56.83 -10.02
C LYS A 522 18.23 -58.21 -9.98
N LYS A 523 18.94 -59.23 -9.47
CA LYS A 523 18.36 -60.55 -9.14
C LYS A 523 17.13 -60.37 -8.23
N PRO A 524 16.04 -61.13 -8.42
CA PRO A 524 14.87 -61.02 -7.56
C PRO A 524 15.17 -61.54 -6.15
N ASP A 525 14.65 -60.86 -5.13
CA ASP A 525 14.75 -61.29 -3.72
C ASP A 525 13.85 -62.50 -3.44
N LYS A 526 12.78 -62.65 -4.23
CA LYS A 526 11.83 -63.78 -4.15
C LYS A 526 11.22 -64.06 -5.52
N THR A 527 11.13 -65.33 -5.90
CA THR A 527 10.39 -65.78 -7.09
C THR A 527 9.13 -66.53 -6.67
N ILE A 528 7.98 -66.19 -7.27
CA ILE A 528 6.68 -66.81 -6.99
C ILE A 528 6.15 -67.41 -8.29
N PHE A 529 5.84 -68.70 -8.26
CA PHE A 529 5.22 -69.39 -9.39
C PHE A 529 3.70 -69.29 -9.34
N LEU A 530 3.09 -68.80 -10.42
CA LEU A 530 1.65 -68.70 -10.56
C LEU A 530 1.12 -69.89 -11.35
N PRO A 531 0.05 -70.55 -10.86
CA PRO A 531 -0.58 -71.62 -11.61
C PRO A 531 -1.24 -71.06 -12.88
N SER A 532 -1.24 -71.86 -13.95
CA SER A 532 -2.01 -71.58 -15.16
C SER A 532 -3.51 -71.66 -14.87
N ASP A 533 -4.30 -70.88 -15.60
CA ASP A 533 -5.76 -70.95 -15.50
C ASP A 533 -6.24 -72.27 -16.10
N LYS A 534 -7.29 -72.86 -15.51
CA LYS A 534 -7.85 -74.13 -15.98
C LYS A 534 -8.70 -73.98 -17.25
N TYR A 535 -9.35 -72.83 -17.41
CA TYR A 535 -10.34 -72.58 -18.47
C TYR A 535 -10.05 -71.31 -19.25
N CYS A 536 -10.44 -71.29 -20.53
CA CYS A 536 -10.26 -70.13 -21.39
C CYS A 536 -11.15 -68.95 -20.96
N LEU A 537 -10.60 -67.72 -21.04
CA LEU A 537 -11.31 -66.48 -20.69
C LEU A 537 -12.48 -66.15 -21.61
N ILE A 538 -12.39 -66.58 -22.87
CA ILE A 538 -13.41 -66.38 -23.89
C ILE A 538 -14.34 -67.60 -23.93
N HIS A 539 -13.76 -68.79 -23.92
CA HIS A 539 -14.48 -70.07 -23.95
C HIS A 539 -14.50 -70.71 -22.56
N LYS A 540 -15.35 -70.19 -21.67
CA LYS A 540 -15.37 -70.51 -20.21
C LYS A 540 -15.51 -71.99 -19.83
N LYS A 541 -15.85 -72.88 -20.77
CA LYS A 541 -15.95 -74.35 -20.58
C LYS A 541 -14.79 -75.14 -21.22
N GLN A 542 -13.93 -74.49 -22.00
CA GLN A 542 -12.82 -75.13 -22.69
C GLN A 542 -11.58 -75.15 -21.79
N SER A 543 -11.03 -76.35 -21.57
CA SER A 543 -9.76 -76.52 -20.87
C SER A 543 -8.60 -75.92 -21.68
N LEU A 544 -7.66 -75.29 -20.98
CA LEU A 544 -6.45 -74.74 -21.59
C LEU A 544 -5.36 -75.82 -21.64
N ASN A 545 -4.69 -75.91 -22.78
CA ASN A 545 -3.53 -76.79 -22.96
C ASN A 545 -2.26 -76.11 -22.44
N LYS A 546 -1.35 -76.91 -21.87
CA LYS A 546 -0.06 -76.42 -21.35
C LYS A 546 0.79 -75.84 -22.47
N SER A 547 1.34 -74.64 -22.29
CA SER A 547 2.34 -74.04 -23.17
C SER A 547 3.72 -74.04 -22.52
N LYS A 548 4.77 -74.16 -23.33
CA LYS A 548 6.16 -73.97 -22.88
C LYS A 548 6.51 -72.50 -22.64
N LEU A 549 5.68 -71.57 -23.12
CA LEU A 549 5.90 -70.13 -22.96
C LEU A 549 5.63 -69.69 -21.52
N LYS A 550 6.52 -68.88 -20.95
CA LYS A 550 6.41 -68.35 -19.58
C LYS A 550 6.16 -66.85 -19.63
N SER A 551 5.19 -66.41 -18.85
CA SER A 551 4.99 -64.99 -18.54
C SER A 551 5.75 -64.62 -17.28
N LYS A 552 6.44 -63.47 -17.30
CA LYS A 552 7.20 -62.96 -16.16
C LYS A 552 6.74 -61.56 -15.80
N LYS A 553 6.73 -61.25 -14.50
CA LYS A 553 6.41 -59.91 -13.99
C LYS A 553 7.23 -59.60 -12.75
N ILE A 554 7.95 -58.49 -12.78
CA ILE A 554 8.76 -58.04 -11.64
C ILE A 554 8.02 -56.91 -10.92
N ILE A 555 7.93 -57.00 -9.60
CA ILE A 555 7.34 -55.98 -8.73
C ILE A 555 8.41 -55.47 -7.76
N PHE A 556 8.59 -54.15 -7.76
CA PHE A 556 9.40 -53.43 -6.79
C PHE A 556 8.50 -52.95 -5.64
N ASP A 557 8.77 -53.41 -4.43
CA ASP A 557 8.01 -53.03 -3.24
C ASP A 557 8.91 -52.72 -2.04
N LEU A 558 8.27 -52.28 -0.94
CA LEU A 558 8.92 -52.04 0.34
C LEU A 558 8.47 -53.04 1.40
N VAL A 559 9.43 -53.48 2.21
CA VAL A 559 9.16 -54.21 3.45
C VAL A 559 9.59 -53.33 4.62
N PHE A 560 8.61 -53.03 5.48
CA PHE A 560 8.82 -52.29 6.72
C PHE A 560 9.20 -53.26 7.84
N THR A 561 10.42 -53.14 8.35
CA THR A 561 10.93 -53.92 9.50
C THR A 561 10.94 -53.04 10.75
N LYS A 562 11.29 -53.62 11.92
CA LYS A 562 11.47 -52.82 13.15
C LYS A 562 12.61 -51.81 13.02
N ASN A 563 13.65 -52.15 12.25
CA ASN A 563 14.90 -51.39 12.18
C ASN A 563 15.00 -50.53 10.91
N GLY A 564 13.96 -50.47 10.07
CA GLY A 564 13.96 -49.61 8.90
C GLY A 564 13.08 -50.12 7.76
N ILE A 565 13.42 -49.66 6.56
CA ILE A 565 12.72 -49.98 5.32
C ILE A 565 13.72 -50.66 4.40
N ARG A 566 13.36 -51.84 3.88
CA ARG A 566 14.17 -52.53 2.87
C ARG A 566 13.41 -52.61 1.54
N LYS A 567 14.16 -52.51 0.45
CA LYS A 567 13.67 -52.83 -0.88
C LYS A 567 13.37 -54.33 -0.97
N ASN A 568 12.32 -54.68 -1.71
CA ASN A 568 11.94 -56.06 -1.98
C ASN A 568 11.52 -56.20 -3.45
N ILE A 569 12.22 -57.05 -4.19
CA ILE A 569 12.00 -57.34 -5.61
C ILE A 569 11.40 -58.73 -5.71
N VAL A 570 10.14 -58.80 -6.13
CA VAL A 570 9.44 -60.08 -6.31
C VAL A 570 9.24 -60.34 -7.80
N GLU A 571 9.78 -61.46 -8.28
CA GLU A 571 9.52 -61.96 -9.63
C GLU A 571 8.37 -62.97 -9.60
N TYR A 572 7.35 -62.74 -10.41
CA TYR A 572 6.25 -63.66 -10.63
C TYR A 572 6.43 -64.34 -11.97
N ILE A 573 6.43 -65.66 -11.98
CA ILE A 573 6.56 -66.49 -13.19
C ILE A 573 5.33 -67.37 -13.29
N GLY A 574 4.67 -67.40 -14.43
CA GLY A 574 3.53 -68.28 -14.67
C GLY A 574 3.59 -68.84 -16.07
N GLU A 575 3.29 -70.12 -16.19
CA GLU A 575 3.18 -70.77 -17.50
C GLU A 575 1.97 -70.18 -18.24
N GLN A 576 2.16 -69.88 -19.52
CA GLN A 576 1.04 -69.56 -20.39
C GLN A 576 0.26 -70.85 -20.67
N ALA A 577 -1.02 -70.70 -20.93
CA ALA A 577 -1.84 -71.79 -21.41
C ALA A 577 -2.60 -71.33 -22.65
N TYR A 578 -2.73 -72.20 -23.65
CA TYR A 578 -3.36 -71.86 -24.92
C TYR A 578 -4.73 -72.53 -25.02
N CYS A 579 -5.68 -71.81 -25.63
CA CYS A 579 -7.00 -72.38 -25.90
C CYS A 579 -6.99 -73.06 -27.27
N PRO A 580 -7.43 -74.32 -27.40
CA PRO A 580 -7.46 -75.01 -28.69
C PRO A 580 -8.51 -74.41 -29.66
N ILE A 581 -9.55 -73.74 -29.15
CA ILE A 581 -10.60 -73.13 -29.97
C ILE A 581 -10.13 -71.77 -30.53
N CYS A 582 -9.79 -70.81 -29.67
CA CYS A 582 -9.38 -69.47 -30.13
C CYS A 582 -7.90 -69.32 -30.46
N LYS A 583 -7.09 -70.37 -30.27
CA LYS A 583 -5.63 -70.42 -30.51
C LYS A 583 -4.76 -69.40 -29.77
N ASN A 584 -5.37 -68.49 -28.99
CA ASN A 584 -4.66 -67.52 -28.16
C ASN A 584 -4.00 -68.17 -26.94
N ALA A 585 -2.79 -67.71 -26.62
CA ALA A 585 -2.09 -68.01 -25.37
C ALA A 585 -2.39 -66.94 -24.32
N TYR A 586 -2.69 -67.37 -23.09
CA TYR A 586 -3.05 -66.50 -21.99
C TYR A 586 -2.05 -66.67 -20.85
N ALA A 587 -1.56 -65.55 -20.32
CA ALA A 587 -0.94 -65.52 -19.00
C ALA A 587 -2.03 -65.70 -17.93
N SER A 588 -1.68 -66.37 -16.82
CA SER A 588 -2.58 -66.53 -15.67
C SER A 588 -3.28 -65.22 -15.30
N LEU A 589 -4.59 -65.26 -15.07
CA LEU A 589 -5.39 -64.13 -14.58
C LEU A 589 -4.82 -63.52 -13.31
N LYS A 590 -4.13 -64.32 -12.49
CA LYS A 590 -3.44 -63.86 -11.28
C LYS A 590 -2.40 -62.77 -11.58
N PHE A 591 -1.83 -62.72 -12.80
CA PHE A 591 -0.96 -61.61 -13.22
C PHE A 591 -1.69 -60.25 -13.26
N ARG A 592 -3.00 -60.23 -13.50
CA ARG A 592 -3.84 -59.03 -13.46
C ARG A 592 -4.14 -58.59 -12.03
N GLU A 593 -4.16 -59.52 -11.07
CA GLU A 593 -4.47 -59.29 -9.66
C GLU A 593 -3.28 -58.73 -8.85
N ILE A 594 -2.03 -59.10 -9.18
CA ILE A 594 -0.84 -58.76 -8.39
C ILE A 594 -0.54 -57.25 -8.33
N SER A 595 -0.56 -56.56 -9.47
CA SER A 595 -0.46 -55.09 -9.60
C SER A 595 -0.55 -54.72 -11.07
N ARG A 596 -1.20 -53.61 -11.45
CA ARG A 596 -1.21 -53.15 -12.86
C ARG A 596 0.12 -52.56 -13.34
N GLY A 597 1.10 -52.32 -12.45
CA GLY A 597 2.37 -51.70 -12.81
C GLY A 597 3.59 -52.34 -12.13
N LEU A 598 4.74 -51.69 -12.26
CA LEU A 598 6.05 -52.16 -11.75
C LEU A 598 6.19 -52.07 -10.21
N TYR A 599 5.31 -51.32 -9.55
CA TYR A 599 5.46 -50.97 -8.14
C TYR A 599 4.37 -51.63 -7.30
N GLY A 600 4.76 -52.15 -6.13
CA GLY A 600 3.90 -52.79 -5.15
C GLY A 600 3.17 -51.78 -4.24
N HIS A 601 2.22 -52.29 -3.46
CA HIS A 601 1.33 -51.46 -2.62
C HIS A 601 2.08 -50.64 -1.58
N ASN A 602 3.06 -51.25 -0.91
CA ASN A 602 3.75 -50.62 0.22
C ASN A 602 4.62 -49.45 -0.25
N LEU A 603 5.29 -49.60 -1.39
CA LEU A 603 6.04 -48.52 -2.03
C LEU A 603 5.13 -47.38 -2.48
N MET A 604 3.99 -47.70 -3.10
CA MET A 604 3.00 -46.68 -3.48
C MET A 604 2.47 -45.92 -2.25
N ALA A 605 2.10 -46.65 -1.18
CA ALA A 605 1.65 -46.07 0.08
C ALA A 605 2.71 -45.14 0.70
N TRP A 606 3.99 -45.54 0.67
CA TRP A 606 5.10 -44.72 1.17
C TRP A 606 5.29 -43.42 0.38
N VAL A 607 5.13 -43.44 -0.94
CA VAL A 607 5.17 -42.24 -1.78
C VAL A 607 3.99 -41.31 -1.46
N VAL A 608 2.78 -41.86 -1.33
CA VAL A 608 1.58 -41.08 -0.97
C VAL A 608 1.74 -40.47 0.42
N PHE A 609 2.22 -41.22 1.40
CA PHE A 609 2.52 -40.73 2.74
C PHE A 609 3.51 -39.55 2.73
N GLN A 610 4.62 -39.68 2.01
CA GLN A 610 5.61 -38.60 1.88
C GLN A 610 5.02 -37.35 1.20
N ARG A 611 4.14 -37.54 0.21
CA ARG A 611 3.50 -36.43 -0.50
C ARG A 611 2.45 -35.71 0.36
N ILE A 612 1.64 -36.45 1.10
CA ILE A 612 0.47 -35.91 1.82
C ILE A 612 0.84 -35.46 3.23
N GLN A 613 1.47 -36.32 4.03
CA GLN A 613 1.77 -36.04 5.44
C GLN A 613 3.09 -35.30 5.61
N ILE A 614 4.16 -35.73 4.92
CA ILE A 614 5.49 -35.07 5.01
C ILE A 614 5.55 -33.83 4.09
N GLN A 615 4.65 -33.71 3.11
CA GLN A 615 4.53 -32.57 2.19
C GLN A 615 5.76 -32.36 1.27
N LEU A 616 6.45 -33.44 0.89
CA LEU A 616 7.56 -33.38 -0.06
C LEU A 616 7.09 -33.12 -1.51
N SER A 617 7.93 -32.45 -2.31
CA SER A 617 7.73 -32.39 -3.77
C SER A 617 8.04 -33.75 -4.40
N PHE A 618 7.37 -34.09 -5.51
CA PHE A 618 7.60 -35.39 -6.17
C PHE A 618 9.07 -35.59 -6.58
N SER A 619 9.79 -34.53 -6.97
CA SER A 619 11.23 -34.59 -7.24
C SER A 619 12.03 -34.93 -5.98
N LYS A 620 11.70 -34.35 -4.82
CA LYS A 620 12.33 -34.71 -3.54
C LYS A 620 12.02 -36.15 -3.13
N ILE A 621 10.80 -36.62 -3.36
CA ILE A 621 10.42 -38.02 -3.10
C ILE A 621 11.25 -38.96 -4.00
N SER A 622 11.36 -38.65 -5.30
CA SER A 622 12.21 -39.40 -6.23
C SER A 622 13.67 -39.45 -5.78
N ASN A 623 14.22 -38.32 -5.33
CA ASN A 623 15.60 -38.25 -4.86
C ASN A 623 15.79 -39.01 -3.55
N SER A 624 14.80 -38.94 -2.64
CA SER A 624 14.78 -39.70 -1.39
C SER A 624 14.81 -41.21 -1.66
N LEU A 625 13.98 -41.72 -2.57
CA LEU A 625 13.98 -43.14 -2.94
C LEU A 625 15.28 -43.57 -3.62
N GLN A 626 15.83 -42.72 -4.48
CA GLN A 626 17.12 -43.00 -5.12
C GLN A 626 18.25 -43.09 -4.07
N GLY A 627 18.26 -42.20 -3.08
CA GLY A 627 19.27 -42.21 -2.00
C GLY A 627 19.10 -43.35 -0.99
N LEU A 628 17.86 -43.69 -0.62
CA LEU A 628 17.58 -44.67 0.44
C LEU A 628 17.62 -46.12 -0.04
N ILE A 629 17.12 -46.39 -1.24
CA ILE A 629 16.91 -47.76 -1.73
C ILE A 629 17.42 -47.98 -3.17
N ASN A 630 18.15 -47.00 -3.72
CA ASN A 630 18.68 -47.03 -5.08
C ASN A 630 17.59 -47.35 -6.12
N GLU A 631 16.46 -46.66 -5.99
CA GLU A 631 15.31 -46.75 -6.90
C GLU A 631 14.82 -45.37 -7.32
N LYS A 632 14.85 -45.08 -8.62
CA LYS A 632 14.40 -43.79 -9.17
C LYS A 632 12.99 -43.90 -9.74
N ILE A 633 12.02 -43.29 -9.06
CA ILE A 633 10.64 -43.19 -9.56
C ILE A 633 10.46 -41.85 -10.28
N ARG A 634 9.90 -41.87 -11.49
CA ARG A 634 9.57 -40.63 -12.21
C ARG A 634 8.52 -39.83 -11.43
N PRO A 635 8.64 -38.49 -11.32
CA PRO A 635 7.65 -37.67 -10.60
C PRO A 635 6.20 -37.89 -11.04
N ALA A 636 5.98 -38.07 -12.36
CA ALA A 636 4.66 -38.38 -12.91
C ALA A 636 4.07 -39.70 -12.37
N THR A 637 4.89 -40.71 -12.11
CA THR A 637 4.45 -41.96 -11.50
C THR A 637 3.96 -41.74 -10.06
N GLY A 638 4.61 -40.85 -9.30
CA GLY A 638 4.14 -40.47 -7.97
C GLY A 638 2.77 -39.77 -7.97
N VAL A 639 2.49 -38.96 -9.00
CA VAL A 639 1.17 -38.37 -9.23
C VAL A 639 0.11 -39.46 -9.43
N VAL A 640 0.40 -40.44 -10.29
CA VAL A 640 -0.49 -41.59 -10.55
C VAL A 640 -0.77 -42.39 -9.27
N PHE A 641 0.20 -42.51 -8.36
CA PHE A 641 -0.03 -43.19 -7.08
C PHE A 641 -1.03 -42.45 -6.19
N VAL A 642 -0.94 -41.12 -6.10
CA VAL A 642 -1.90 -40.31 -5.35
C VAL A 642 -3.30 -40.43 -5.96
N GLU A 643 -3.41 -40.37 -7.28
CA GLU A 643 -4.68 -40.59 -7.98
C GLU A 643 -5.26 -41.98 -7.70
N ARG A 644 -4.44 -43.04 -7.81
CA ARG A 644 -4.86 -44.42 -7.56
C ARG A 644 -5.35 -44.62 -6.13
N PHE A 645 -4.63 -44.08 -5.15
CA PHE A 645 -5.04 -44.15 -3.74
C PHE A 645 -6.30 -43.32 -3.50
N SER A 646 -6.40 -42.12 -4.06
CA SER A 646 -7.59 -41.29 -3.96
C SER A 646 -8.84 -41.98 -4.50
N LYS A 647 -8.74 -42.70 -5.63
CA LYS A 647 -9.84 -43.49 -6.18
C LYS A 647 -10.17 -44.70 -5.30
N TYR A 648 -9.15 -45.38 -4.75
CA TYR A 648 -9.33 -46.53 -3.86
C TYR A 648 -10.06 -46.15 -2.55
N TYR A 649 -9.77 -44.97 -1.99
CA TYR A 649 -10.35 -44.48 -0.73
C TYR A 649 -11.56 -43.55 -0.94
N LEU A 650 -12.32 -43.72 -2.02
CA LEU A 650 -13.57 -42.97 -2.22
C LEU A 650 -14.61 -43.29 -1.14
N GLU A 651 -14.76 -44.58 -0.79
CA GLU A 651 -15.64 -45.04 0.28
C GLU A 651 -15.27 -44.43 1.65
N THR A 652 -13.99 -44.18 1.90
CA THR A 652 -13.51 -43.50 3.11
C THR A 652 -13.93 -42.03 3.17
N GLU A 653 -13.94 -41.34 2.02
CA GLU A 653 -14.44 -39.96 1.95
C GLU A 653 -15.95 -39.94 2.24
N ASN A 654 -16.72 -40.92 1.74
CA ASN A 654 -18.14 -41.04 2.01
C ASN A 654 -18.42 -41.32 3.50
N GLU A 655 -17.61 -42.18 4.14
CA GLU A 655 -17.65 -42.38 5.60
C GLU A 655 -17.40 -41.06 6.35
N ILE A 656 -16.39 -40.28 5.94
CA ILE A 656 -16.08 -38.97 6.52
C ILE A 656 -17.26 -38.01 6.38
N ILE A 657 -17.91 -37.95 5.21
CA ILE A 657 -19.08 -37.09 4.98
C ILE A 657 -20.22 -37.49 5.90
N THR A 658 -20.58 -38.78 5.92
CA THR A 658 -21.66 -39.30 6.78
C THR A 658 -21.41 -38.97 8.25
N LYS A 659 -20.18 -39.21 8.73
CA LYS A 659 -19.80 -38.94 10.13
C LYS A 659 -19.65 -37.46 10.46
N LEU A 660 -19.42 -36.60 9.48
CA LEU A 660 -19.49 -35.15 9.67
C LEU A 660 -20.95 -34.71 9.84
N LEU A 661 -21.88 -35.24 9.05
CA LEU A 661 -23.31 -34.90 9.14
C LEU A 661 -23.94 -35.39 10.45
N GLU A 662 -23.47 -36.52 10.99
CA GLU A 662 -23.86 -37.00 12.33
C GLU A 662 -23.24 -36.18 13.49
N SER A 663 -22.30 -35.27 13.20
CA SER A 663 -21.57 -34.54 14.25
C SER A 663 -22.45 -33.47 14.91
N PRO A 664 -22.34 -33.22 16.23
CA PRO A 664 -23.09 -32.14 16.87
C PRO A 664 -22.67 -30.74 16.38
N PHE A 665 -21.45 -30.60 15.85
CA PHE A 665 -20.97 -29.35 15.29
C PHE A 665 -20.00 -29.55 14.13
N ILE A 666 -20.04 -28.61 13.18
CA ILE A 666 -19.12 -28.54 12.05
C ILE A 666 -18.51 -27.14 12.01
N HIS A 667 -17.19 -27.07 12.00
CA HIS A 667 -16.46 -25.86 11.64
C HIS A 667 -16.30 -25.78 10.13
N VAL A 668 -16.59 -24.61 9.55
CA VAL A 668 -16.44 -24.36 8.11
C VAL A 668 -15.62 -23.10 7.84
N ASP A 669 -14.70 -23.17 6.88
CA ASP A 669 -13.90 -22.04 6.41
C ASP A 669 -13.39 -22.32 4.98
N GLU A 670 -12.87 -21.32 4.31
CA GLU A 670 -12.40 -21.43 2.93
C GLU A 670 -11.08 -20.70 2.67
N THR A 671 -10.31 -21.22 1.70
CA THR A 671 -9.06 -20.59 1.26
C THR A 671 -8.94 -20.60 -0.26
N THR A 672 -8.21 -19.63 -0.79
CA THR A 672 -7.95 -19.55 -2.23
C THR A 672 -6.78 -20.44 -2.64
N VAL A 673 -6.82 -20.95 -3.86
CA VAL A 673 -5.72 -21.66 -4.53
C VAL A 673 -5.63 -21.16 -5.98
N SER A 674 -4.43 -21.19 -6.57
CA SER A 674 -4.24 -20.88 -7.99
C SER A 674 -4.05 -22.17 -8.77
N ILE A 675 -4.94 -22.43 -9.73
CA ILE A 675 -4.91 -23.58 -10.63
C ILE A 675 -4.83 -23.03 -12.05
N LEU A 676 -3.71 -23.27 -12.73
CA LEU A 676 -3.45 -22.74 -14.09
C LEU A 676 -3.65 -21.22 -14.22
N GLY A 677 -3.36 -20.46 -13.16
CA GLY A 677 -3.54 -18.99 -13.13
C GLY A 677 -4.91 -18.53 -12.65
N GLU A 678 -5.92 -19.39 -12.62
CA GLU A 678 -7.27 -19.06 -12.12
C GLU A 678 -7.35 -19.20 -10.60
N THR A 679 -8.09 -18.30 -9.95
CA THR A 679 -8.35 -18.37 -8.50
C THR A 679 -9.54 -19.28 -8.24
N GLN A 680 -9.32 -20.36 -7.51
CA GLN A 680 -10.34 -21.31 -7.07
C GLN A 680 -10.38 -21.41 -5.54
N TYR A 681 -11.42 -22.04 -4.99
CA TYR A 681 -11.69 -22.07 -3.56
C TYR A 681 -11.68 -23.50 -3.02
N VAL A 682 -10.93 -23.70 -1.94
CA VAL A 682 -10.96 -24.94 -1.16
C VAL A 682 -11.73 -24.70 0.12
N TRP A 683 -12.84 -25.42 0.27
CA TRP A 683 -13.67 -25.46 1.46
C TRP A 683 -13.15 -26.49 2.42
N VAL A 684 -13.20 -26.17 3.71
CA VAL A 684 -12.81 -27.05 4.81
C VAL A 684 -13.99 -27.21 5.74
N LEU A 685 -14.48 -28.43 5.89
CA LEU A 685 -15.47 -28.81 6.89
C LEU A 685 -14.81 -29.74 7.89
N THR A 686 -14.90 -29.44 9.19
CA THR A 686 -14.21 -30.23 10.22
C THR A 686 -14.99 -30.28 11.52
N SER A 687 -15.05 -31.47 12.12
CA SER A 687 -15.49 -31.66 13.50
C SER A 687 -14.27 -31.95 14.41
N ASP A 688 -14.51 -32.47 15.60
CA ASP A 688 -13.47 -32.96 16.52
C ASP A 688 -12.68 -34.16 15.95
N LYS A 689 -13.31 -34.98 15.11
CA LYS A 689 -12.75 -36.26 14.61
C LYS A 689 -12.55 -36.33 13.10
N TYR A 690 -13.28 -35.54 12.32
CA TYR A 690 -13.35 -35.68 10.86
C TYR A 690 -13.01 -34.38 10.14
N VAL A 691 -12.39 -34.48 8.97
CA VAL A 691 -12.05 -33.35 8.09
C VAL A 691 -12.36 -33.68 6.64
N LEU A 692 -13.06 -32.77 5.97
CA LEU A 692 -13.35 -32.82 4.54
C LEU A 692 -12.83 -31.56 3.85
N LEU A 693 -12.15 -31.75 2.73
CA LEU A 693 -11.65 -30.68 1.86
C LEU A 693 -12.26 -30.83 0.46
N LYS A 694 -12.95 -29.80 -0.03
CA LYS A 694 -13.55 -29.80 -1.37
C LYS A 694 -13.14 -28.58 -2.18
N LEU A 695 -12.87 -28.77 -3.47
CA LEU A 695 -12.51 -27.72 -4.41
C LEU A 695 -13.75 -27.24 -5.17
N THR A 696 -13.84 -25.93 -5.39
CA THR A 696 -14.83 -25.30 -6.26
C THR A 696 -14.16 -24.22 -7.11
N LYS A 697 -14.71 -23.96 -8.30
CA LYS A 697 -14.21 -22.89 -9.18
C LYS A 697 -14.49 -21.50 -8.60
N ASN A 698 -15.70 -21.30 -8.08
CA ASN A 698 -16.17 -20.02 -7.56
C ASN A 698 -16.40 -20.11 -6.04
N ARG A 699 -16.46 -18.96 -5.35
CA ARG A 699 -16.82 -18.88 -3.92
C ARG A 699 -18.35 -18.98 -3.72
N ASP A 700 -18.97 -19.96 -4.36
CA ASP A 700 -20.40 -20.21 -4.28
C ASP A 700 -20.70 -21.22 -3.17
N VAL A 701 -21.68 -20.90 -2.32
CA VAL A 701 -22.07 -21.70 -1.14
C VAL A 701 -23.03 -22.83 -1.53
N SER A 702 -23.49 -22.90 -2.79
CA SER A 702 -24.33 -23.98 -3.31
C SER A 702 -23.83 -25.38 -2.90
N ILE A 703 -22.53 -25.66 -3.05
CA ILE A 703 -21.95 -26.95 -2.64
C ILE A 703 -22.05 -27.22 -1.13
N ILE A 704 -21.95 -26.18 -0.30
CA ILE A 704 -22.03 -26.30 1.16
C ILE A 704 -23.48 -26.54 1.56
N LYS A 705 -24.44 -25.88 0.90
CA LYS A 705 -25.87 -26.13 1.10
C LYS A 705 -26.26 -27.55 0.72
N GLU A 706 -25.81 -28.00 -0.44
CA GLU A 706 -26.06 -29.36 -0.92
C GLU A 706 -25.45 -30.39 0.04
N LEU A 707 -24.21 -30.16 0.49
CA LEU A 707 -23.54 -31.08 1.41
C LEU A 707 -24.19 -31.10 2.81
N LEU A 708 -24.69 -29.97 3.29
CA LEU A 708 -25.25 -29.81 4.64
C LEU A 708 -26.80 -29.78 4.66
N CYS A 709 -27.47 -30.23 3.59
CA CYS A 709 -28.93 -30.12 3.49
C CYS A 709 -29.67 -30.91 4.59
N GLU A 710 -29.12 -32.04 5.02
CA GLU A 710 -29.68 -32.90 6.10
C GLU A 710 -29.01 -32.66 7.46
N TYR A 711 -28.18 -31.61 7.59
CA TYR A 711 -27.41 -31.36 8.80
C TYR A 711 -28.21 -30.60 9.85
N SER A 712 -28.45 -31.23 11.00
CA SER A 712 -29.24 -30.65 12.11
C SER A 712 -28.40 -30.11 13.28
N GLY A 713 -27.06 -30.19 13.20
CA GLY A 713 -26.15 -29.70 14.23
C GLY A 713 -25.85 -28.19 14.14
N VAL A 714 -24.78 -27.75 14.79
CA VAL A 714 -24.35 -26.34 14.80
C VAL A 714 -23.22 -26.08 13.81
N LEU A 715 -23.37 -25.11 12.91
CA LEU A 715 -22.34 -24.66 11.98
C LEU A 715 -21.53 -23.49 12.57
N ILE A 716 -20.25 -23.72 12.83
CA ILE A 716 -19.32 -22.72 13.37
C ILE A 716 -18.55 -22.09 12.20
N SER A 717 -18.77 -20.80 11.94
CA SER A 717 -18.25 -20.10 10.76
C SER A 717 -17.77 -18.68 11.07
N ASP A 718 -17.08 -18.06 10.11
CA ASP A 718 -16.83 -16.63 10.13
C ASP A 718 -18.08 -15.83 9.70
N PHE A 719 -17.90 -14.57 9.31
CA PHE A 719 -19.00 -13.70 8.90
C PHE A 719 -19.16 -13.58 7.38
N PHE A 720 -18.71 -14.60 6.62
CA PHE A 720 -19.05 -14.68 5.22
C PHE A 720 -20.56 -14.88 5.04
N ALA A 721 -21.21 -13.90 4.39
CA ALA A 721 -22.67 -13.83 4.29
C ALA A 721 -23.29 -15.03 3.57
N GLY A 722 -22.53 -15.76 2.74
CA GLY A 722 -23.03 -16.94 2.06
C GLY A 722 -23.47 -18.04 3.03
N TYR A 723 -22.78 -18.19 4.17
CA TYR A 723 -23.16 -19.17 5.20
C TYR A 723 -24.52 -18.89 5.84
N ASP A 724 -24.99 -17.64 5.84
CA ASP A 724 -26.28 -17.27 6.45
C ASP A 724 -27.47 -17.94 5.76
N SER A 725 -27.25 -18.51 4.58
CA SER A 725 -28.27 -19.21 3.80
C SER A 725 -28.25 -20.74 3.95
N VAL A 726 -27.42 -21.28 4.85
CA VAL A 726 -27.41 -22.70 5.22
C VAL A 726 -28.40 -22.91 6.37
N ASP A 727 -29.34 -23.83 6.17
CA ASP A 727 -30.45 -24.08 7.09
C ASP A 727 -30.05 -24.97 8.27
N CYS A 728 -29.28 -24.41 9.19
CA CYS A 728 -28.90 -25.05 10.45
C CYS A 728 -28.59 -24.00 11.52
N LEU A 729 -28.50 -24.43 12.78
CA LEU A 729 -28.07 -23.54 13.86
C LEU A 729 -26.65 -23.04 13.59
N GLN A 730 -26.38 -21.75 13.84
CA GLN A 730 -25.07 -21.18 13.55
C GLN A 730 -24.39 -20.62 14.78
N GLN A 731 -23.07 -20.73 14.82
CA GLN A 731 -22.20 -20.02 15.75
C GLN A 731 -21.19 -19.17 14.96
N LYS A 732 -21.31 -17.85 15.04
CA LYS A 732 -20.36 -16.92 14.41
C LYS A 732 -19.11 -16.78 15.26
N CYS A 733 -17.96 -16.75 14.60
CA CYS A 733 -16.65 -16.73 15.24
C CYS A 733 -16.36 -15.39 15.94
N TRP A 734 -16.34 -15.40 17.27
CA TRP A 734 -15.99 -14.23 18.07
C TRP A 734 -14.55 -13.76 17.89
N VAL A 735 -13.61 -14.65 17.60
CA VAL A 735 -12.21 -14.26 17.31
C VAL A 735 -12.15 -13.29 16.12
N HIS A 736 -12.94 -13.53 15.07
CA HIS A 736 -13.04 -12.59 13.95
C HIS A 736 -13.67 -11.25 14.37
N LEU A 737 -14.75 -11.29 15.16
CA LEU A 737 -15.41 -10.08 15.65
C LEU A 737 -14.50 -9.25 16.57
N ILE A 738 -13.77 -9.89 17.49
CA ILE A 738 -12.82 -9.23 18.39
C ILE A 738 -11.66 -8.62 17.60
N ARG A 739 -11.12 -9.34 16.60
CA ARG A 739 -10.10 -8.79 15.70
C ARG A 739 -10.61 -7.56 14.95
N ASP A 740 -11.84 -7.61 14.43
CA ASP A 740 -12.48 -6.47 13.75
C ASP A 740 -12.66 -5.27 14.70
N LEU A 741 -13.23 -5.50 15.90
CA LEU A 741 -13.48 -4.47 16.91
C LEU A 741 -12.18 -3.80 17.35
N ASN A 742 -11.16 -4.60 17.67
CA ASN A 742 -9.82 -4.12 17.98
C ASN A 742 -9.30 -3.26 16.82
N ASN A 743 -9.22 -3.83 15.62
CA ASN A 743 -8.66 -3.13 14.45
C ASN A 743 -9.33 -1.78 14.17
N ASP A 744 -10.64 -1.69 14.37
CA ASP A 744 -11.38 -0.45 14.20
C ASP A 744 -11.20 0.51 15.39
N LEU A 745 -11.01 0.02 16.62
CA LEU A 745 -10.67 0.84 17.80
C LEU A 745 -9.32 1.54 17.59
N TRP A 746 -8.37 0.80 17.02
CA TRP A 746 -7.07 1.33 16.60
C TRP A 746 -7.14 2.33 15.45
N LYS A 747 -8.08 2.19 14.52
CA LYS A 747 -8.22 3.12 13.39
C LYS A 747 -8.89 4.42 13.82
N ASN A 748 -9.61 4.43 14.95
CA ASN A 748 -10.44 5.53 15.38
C ASN A 748 -10.25 5.82 16.89
N PRO A 749 -9.02 6.15 17.33
CA PRO A 749 -8.70 6.29 18.76
C PRO A 749 -9.41 7.46 19.46
N PHE A 750 -10.02 8.40 18.71
CA PHE A 750 -10.79 9.52 19.26
C PHE A 750 -12.30 9.32 19.20
N ASP A 751 -12.76 8.20 18.64
CA ASP A 751 -14.18 7.88 18.64
C ASP A 751 -14.57 7.36 20.03
N LYS A 752 -14.80 8.30 20.96
CA LYS A 752 -15.18 8.00 22.35
C LYS A 752 -16.49 7.22 22.43
N GLU A 753 -17.39 7.43 21.47
CA GLU A 753 -18.66 6.69 21.40
C GLU A 753 -18.39 5.22 21.05
N TYR A 754 -17.50 4.99 20.08
CA TYR A 754 -17.07 3.65 19.71
C TYR A 754 -16.23 2.97 20.81
N GLU A 755 -15.35 3.68 21.50
CA GLU A 755 -14.63 3.15 22.67
C GLU A 755 -15.59 2.67 23.76
N LYS A 756 -16.62 3.47 24.08
CA LYS A 756 -17.68 3.07 25.03
C LYS A 756 -18.48 1.87 24.54
N PHE A 757 -18.80 1.81 23.25
CA PHE A 757 -19.47 0.65 22.64
C PHE A 757 -18.63 -0.62 22.79
N VAL A 758 -17.34 -0.55 22.44
CA VAL A 758 -16.40 -1.67 22.54
C VAL A 758 -16.21 -2.09 24.00
N SER A 759 -16.17 -1.15 24.95
CA SER A 759 -16.16 -1.46 26.37
C SER A 759 -17.39 -2.27 26.78
N ALA A 760 -18.58 -1.88 26.35
CA ALA A 760 -19.80 -2.63 26.64
C ALA A 760 -19.79 -4.04 26.03
N VAL A 761 -19.21 -4.23 24.84
CA VAL A 761 -19.02 -5.56 24.25
C VAL A 761 -18.05 -6.39 25.10
N ARG A 762 -16.92 -5.79 25.50
CA ARG A 762 -15.90 -6.40 26.35
C ARG A 762 -16.50 -6.89 27.66
N ASP A 763 -17.33 -6.08 28.30
CA ASP A 763 -17.93 -6.38 29.62
C ASP A 763 -18.86 -7.60 29.58
N VAL A 764 -19.41 -7.92 28.41
CA VAL A 764 -20.20 -9.13 28.19
C VAL A 764 -19.31 -10.31 27.84
N ILE A 765 -18.46 -10.18 26.82
CA ILE A 765 -17.82 -11.35 26.21
C ILE A 765 -16.61 -11.88 27.01
N ILE A 766 -15.84 -11.01 27.65
CA ILE A 766 -14.63 -11.44 28.38
C ILE A 766 -14.97 -12.41 29.53
N PRO A 767 -15.93 -12.10 30.43
CA PRO A 767 -16.31 -13.03 31.51
C PRO A 767 -16.84 -14.38 31.01
N ILE A 768 -17.48 -14.39 29.83
CA ILE A 768 -17.98 -15.60 29.18
C ILE A 768 -16.80 -16.45 28.69
N ILE A 769 -15.84 -15.85 27.98
CA ILE A 769 -14.62 -16.54 27.50
C ILE A 769 -13.80 -17.08 28.67
N GLU A 770 -13.65 -16.31 29.76
CA GLU A 770 -12.96 -16.76 30.98
C GLU A 770 -13.67 -17.98 31.60
N SER A 771 -15.00 -18.00 31.60
CA SER A 771 -15.77 -19.16 32.08
C SER A 771 -15.59 -20.38 31.18
N ALA A 772 -15.60 -20.20 29.86
CA ALA A 772 -15.33 -21.26 28.89
C ALA A 772 -13.94 -21.86 29.09
N TYR A 773 -12.93 -21.03 29.36
CA TYR A 773 -11.56 -21.49 29.59
C TYR A 773 -11.38 -22.19 30.95
N LYS A 774 -11.97 -21.62 32.01
CA LYS A 774 -11.82 -22.15 33.38
C LYS A 774 -12.59 -23.44 33.60
N PHE A 775 -13.79 -23.56 33.02
CA PHE A 775 -14.73 -24.62 33.35
C PHE A 775 -15.12 -25.51 32.15
N GLY A 776 -14.70 -25.14 30.92
CA GLY A 776 -15.04 -25.86 29.70
C GLY A 776 -16.35 -25.37 29.07
N LEU A 777 -16.69 -25.98 27.93
CA LEU A 777 -17.86 -25.63 27.10
C LEU A 777 -19.09 -26.44 27.53
N LYS A 778 -19.58 -26.23 28.76
CA LYS A 778 -20.85 -26.80 29.23
C LYS A 778 -21.87 -25.70 29.51
N GLN A 779 -23.09 -25.88 29.04
CA GLN A 779 -24.19 -24.92 29.11
C GLN A 779 -24.40 -24.37 30.53
N TYR A 780 -24.37 -25.24 31.55
CA TYR A 780 -24.62 -24.83 32.94
C TYR A 780 -23.63 -23.77 33.46
N HIS A 781 -22.39 -23.73 32.95
CA HIS A 781 -21.41 -22.72 33.34
C HIS A 781 -21.71 -21.33 32.77
N PHE A 782 -22.57 -21.25 31.76
CA PHE A 782 -22.90 -20.03 31.05
C PHE A 782 -24.24 -19.41 31.46
N ALA A 783 -25.11 -20.15 32.18
CA ALA A 783 -26.42 -19.66 32.65
C ALA A 783 -26.30 -18.32 33.40
N LYS A 784 -25.25 -18.15 34.22
CA LYS A 784 -24.97 -16.90 34.95
C LYS A 784 -24.76 -15.66 34.06
N HIS A 785 -24.42 -15.84 32.78
CA HIS A 785 -24.17 -14.75 31.82
C HIS A 785 -25.40 -14.38 31.00
N GLU A 786 -26.50 -15.14 31.09
CA GLU A 786 -27.69 -14.88 30.27
C GLU A 786 -28.28 -13.49 30.56
N LYS A 787 -28.30 -13.08 31.84
CA LYS A 787 -28.76 -11.76 32.27
C LYS A 787 -27.91 -10.64 31.69
N SER A 788 -26.58 -10.79 31.66
CA SER A 788 -25.68 -9.75 31.11
C SER A 788 -25.86 -9.58 29.60
N ILE A 789 -26.07 -10.67 28.88
CA ILE A 789 -26.38 -10.67 27.44
C ILE A 789 -27.72 -9.97 27.17
N LYS A 790 -28.78 -10.31 27.90
CA LYS A 790 -30.10 -9.67 27.77
C LYS A 790 -30.04 -8.16 28.04
N ILE A 791 -29.31 -7.74 29.08
CA ILE A 791 -29.10 -6.31 29.38
C ILE A 791 -28.31 -5.63 28.26
N PHE A 792 -27.24 -6.25 27.75
CA PHE A 792 -26.46 -5.67 26.65
C PHE A 792 -27.31 -5.43 25.39
N TYR A 793 -28.13 -6.39 24.98
CA TYR A 793 -28.99 -6.21 23.81
C TYR A 793 -30.05 -5.13 24.04
N SER A 794 -30.80 -5.22 25.13
CA SER A 794 -31.88 -4.27 25.42
C SER A 794 -31.37 -2.83 25.60
N VAL A 795 -30.24 -2.65 26.28
CA VAL A 795 -29.70 -1.32 26.59
C VAL A 795 -28.80 -0.78 25.47
N LYS A 796 -27.83 -1.57 25.00
CA LYS A 796 -26.79 -1.07 24.09
C LYS A 796 -27.13 -1.28 22.62
N ILE A 797 -27.87 -2.33 22.26
CA ILE A 797 -28.16 -2.63 20.85
C ILE A 797 -29.51 -2.08 20.41
N GLU A 798 -30.55 -2.16 21.25
CA GLU A 798 -31.93 -1.83 20.87
C GLU A 798 -32.29 -0.36 21.18
N LYS A 799 -31.94 0.15 22.37
CA LYS A 799 -32.37 1.49 22.83
C LYS A 799 -31.48 2.67 22.41
N ILE A 800 -30.18 2.46 22.17
CA ILE A 800 -29.25 3.57 21.89
C ILE A 800 -29.18 3.88 20.39
N PHE A 801 -29.34 5.16 20.05
CA PHE A 801 -29.02 5.70 18.73
C PHE A 801 -27.59 6.22 18.70
N TYR A 802 -26.70 5.55 17.96
CA TYR A 802 -25.30 5.95 17.85
C TYR A 802 -25.07 6.96 16.72
N LYS A 803 -24.20 7.94 16.94
CA LYS A 803 -23.79 8.91 15.91
C LYS A 803 -22.66 8.35 15.03
N SER A 804 -21.72 7.62 15.62
CA SER A 804 -20.58 6.98 14.97
C SER A 804 -21.02 5.92 13.97
N GLU A 805 -20.49 6.03 12.74
CA GLU A 805 -20.72 5.06 11.67
C GLU A 805 -20.22 3.65 12.04
N LEU A 806 -19.17 3.54 12.87
CA LEU A 806 -18.69 2.24 13.35
C LEU A 806 -19.67 1.63 14.34
N CYS A 807 -20.14 2.40 15.32
CA CYS A 807 -21.17 1.92 16.24
C CYS A 807 -22.41 1.46 15.48
N LYS A 808 -22.91 2.22 14.50
CA LYS A 808 -24.04 1.81 13.65
C LYS A 808 -23.75 0.50 12.89
N LYS A 809 -22.56 0.37 12.29
CA LYS A 809 -22.12 -0.84 11.58
C LYS A 809 -22.15 -2.06 12.51
N TYR A 810 -21.53 -1.97 13.69
CA TYR A 810 -21.49 -3.09 14.63
C TYR A 810 -22.86 -3.34 15.26
N GLN A 811 -23.64 -2.32 15.59
CA GLN A 811 -25.02 -2.46 16.07
C GLN A 811 -25.87 -3.25 15.07
N LYS A 812 -25.80 -2.92 13.77
CA LYS A 812 -26.47 -3.71 12.72
C LYS A 812 -25.99 -5.17 12.68
N ARG A 813 -24.68 -5.41 12.85
CA ARG A 813 -24.11 -6.77 12.89
C ARG A 813 -24.56 -7.56 14.12
N PHE A 814 -24.59 -6.96 15.30
CA PHE A 814 -25.12 -7.57 16.52
C PHE A 814 -26.62 -7.86 16.40
N LYS A 815 -27.41 -6.97 15.79
CA LYS A 815 -28.83 -7.24 15.49
C LYS A 815 -29.00 -8.43 14.54
N ARG A 816 -28.28 -8.44 13.42
CA ARG A 816 -28.34 -9.52 12.41
C ARG A 816 -27.96 -10.88 12.98
N TYR A 817 -26.93 -10.94 13.83
CA TYR A 817 -26.39 -12.20 14.35
C TYR A 817 -26.70 -12.42 15.84
N LYS A 818 -27.80 -11.85 16.35
CA LYS A 818 -28.14 -11.83 17.79
C LYS A 818 -28.03 -13.21 18.44
N TYR A 819 -28.69 -14.20 17.83
CA TYR A 819 -28.69 -15.58 18.29
C TYR A 819 -27.39 -16.30 17.91
N ALA A 820 -26.96 -16.16 16.65
CA ALA A 820 -25.79 -16.86 16.13
C ALA A 820 -24.45 -16.48 16.80
N LEU A 821 -24.35 -15.34 17.50
CA LEU A 821 -23.16 -15.00 18.28
C LEU A 821 -23.06 -15.80 19.58
N PHE A 822 -24.17 -16.24 20.15
CA PHE A 822 -24.21 -16.80 21.51
C PHE A 822 -24.73 -18.24 21.55
N THR A 823 -24.90 -18.91 20.41
CA THR A 823 -25.31 -20.32 20.34
C THR A 823 -24.46 -21.22 21.24
N PHE A 824 -23.16 -20.96 21.36
CA PHE A 824 -22.23 -21.75 22.19
C PHE A 824 -22.54 -21.76 23.69
N ILE A 825 -23.37 -20.83 24.16
CA ILE A 825 -23.80 -20.76 25.55
C ILE A 825 -24.95 -21.74 25.82
N ASN A 826 -25.73 -22.06 24.77
CA ASN A 826 -26.97 -22.84 24.89
C ASN A 826 -26.77 -24.33 24.61
N PHE A 827 -25.60 -24.73 24.11
CA PHE A 827 -25.31 -26.11 23.71
C PHE A 827 -23.93 -26.54 24.19
N ASP A 828 -23.82 -27.76 24.71
CA ASP A 828 -22.56 -28.34 25.15
C ASP A 828 -21.58 -28.56 23.99
N GLY A 829 -20.30 -28.31 24.24
CA GLY A 829 -19.20 -28.60 23.32
C GLY A 829 -19.03 -27.62 22.14
N ILE A 830 -19.96 -26.69 21.93
CA ILE A 830 -19.89 -25.71 20.84
C ILE A 830 -18.81 -24.66 21.13
N SER A 831 -17.92 -24.42 20.17
CA SER A 831 -16.85 -23.43 20.33
C SER A 831 -17.31 -22.03 19.92
N TRP A 832 -16.93 -21.02 20.71
CA TRP A 832 -17.14 -19.60 20.38
C TRP A 832 -16.24 -19.08 19.24
N HIS A 833 -15.30 -19.89 18.72
CA HIS A 833 -14.35 -19.51 17.67
C HIS A 833 -14.18 -20.58 16.59
N ASN A 834 -13.73 -20.19 15.40
CA ASN A 834 -13.53 -21.07 14.24
C ASN A 834 -12.05 -21.49 14.00
N ASN A 835 -11.20 -21.41 15.04
CA ASN A 835 -9.77 -21.70 14.90
C ASN A 835 -9.47 -23.14 14.43
N ILE A 836 -10.40 -24.09 14.62
CA ILE A 836 -10.22 -25.47 14.15
C ILE A 836 -10.13 -25.50 12.63
N ALA A 837 -11.09 -24.92 11.91
CA ALA A 837 -11.04 -24.84 10.45
C ALA A 837 -9.83 -24.03 9.95
N GLU A 838 -9.54 -22.87 10.54
CA GLU A 838 -8.34 -22.07 10.21
C GLU A 838 -7.04 -22.90 10.31
N ASN A 839 -6.92 -23.74 11.34
CA ASN A 839 -5.76 -24.60 11.54
C ASN A 839 -5.67 -25.71 10.47
N ARG A 840 -6.79 -26.28 10.02
CA ARG A 840 -6.82 -27.30 8.96
C ARG A 840 -6.41 -26.73 7.60
N ILE A 841 -6.81 -25.49 7.30
CA ILE A 841 -6.42 -24.75 6.09
C ILE A 841 -4.90 -24.59 5.98
N ARG A 842 -4.17 -24.49 7.11
CA ARG A 842 -2.71 -24.27 7.09
C ARG A 842 -1.94 -25.31 6.28
N HIS A 843 -2.41 -26.57 6.24
CA HIS A 843 -1.79 -27.60 5.42
C HIS A 843 -1.79 -27.26 3.92
N ILE A 844 -2.88 -26.66 3.43
CA ILE A 844 -3.00 -26.18 2.05
C ILE A 844 -2.07 -24.97 1.84
N CYS A 845 -2.04 -24.04 2.79
CA CYS A 845 -1.16 -22.86 2.72
C CYS A 845 0.33 -23.24 2.65
N VAL A 846 0.75 -24.27 3.40
CA VAL A 846 2.13 -24.79 3.32
C VAL A 846 2.36 -25.46 1.97
N GLN A 847 1.44 -26.31 1.53
CA GLN A 847 1.57 -27.01 0.24
C GLN A 847 1.66 -26.04 -0.95
N ARG A 848 0.89 -24.93 -0.91
CA ARG A 848 0.95 -23.84 -1.89
C ARG A 848 2.36 -23.24 -1.99
N LYS A 849 3.01 -22.98 -0.85
CA LYS A 849 4.38 -22.44 -0.82
C LYS A 849 5.40 -23.41 -1.41
N ILE A 850 5.16 -24.72 -1.30
CA ILE A 850 6.05 -25.77 -1.81
C ILE A 850 5.86 -25.98 -3.32
N SER A 851 4.62 -25.95 -3.81
CA SER A 851 4.29 -26.34 -5.19
C SER A 851 4.07 -25.15 -6.14
N GLY A 852 3.80 -23.95 -5.63
CA GLY A 852 3.50 -22.75 -6.44
C GLY A 852 2.07 -22.76 -7.00
N SER A 853 1.77 -23.72 -7.88
CA SER A 853 0.44 -23.95 -8.47
C SER A 853 0.07 -25.44 -8.45
N PHE A 854 -1.18 -25.75 -8.74
CA PHE A 854 -1.71 -27.12 -8.79
C PHE A 854 -2.34 -27.44 -10.15
N GLY A 855 -2.27 -28.70 -10.55
CA GLY A 855 -2.95 -29.20 -11.75
C GLY A 855 -4.44 -29.47 -11.47
N PRO A 856 -5.35 -29.15 -12.42
CA PRO A 856 -6.80 -29.21 -12.20
C PRO A 856 -7.31 -30.63 -11.95
N ILE A 857 -6.72 -31.62 -12.61
CA ILE A 857 -7.12 -33.04 -12.49
C ILE A 857 -6.57 -33.64 -11.20
N GLN A 858 -5.33 -33.27 -10.81
CA GLN A 858 -4.62 -33.94 -9.71
C GLN A 858 -4.94 -33.36 -8.34
N PHE A 859 -5.33 -32.08 -8.27
CA PHE A 859 -5.54 -31.41 -6.98
C PHE A 859 -6.73 -31.96 -6.17
N PRO A 860 -7.90 -32.29 -6.78
CA PRO A 860 -8.97 -32.96 -6.05
C PRO A 860 -8.52 -34.28 -5.41
N HIS A 861 -7.67 -35.06 -6.10
CA HIS A 861 -7.12 -36.29 -5.55
C HIS A 861 -6.24 -36.05 -4.32
N TYR A 862 -5.41 -35.01 -4.38
CA TYR A 862 -4.62 -34.56 -3.24
C TYR A 862 -5.50 -34.14 -2.06
N LEU A 863 -6.56 -33.36 -2.29
CA LEU A 863 -7.49 -32.91 -1.24
C LEU A 863 -8.21 -34.06 -0.55
N ARG A 864 -8.66 -35.08 -1.29
CA ARG A 864 -9.25 -36.30 -0.70
C ARG A 864 -8.26 -37.01 0.22
N MET A 865 -7.04 -37.26 -0.26
CA MET A 865 -6.02 -37.91 0.58
C MET A 865 -5.61 -37.06 1.79
N LEU A 866 -5.60 -35.73 1.65
CA LEU A 866 -5.34 -34.81 2.74
C LEU A 866 -6.48 -34.83 3.78
N SER A 867 -7.73 -34.93 3.35
CA SER A 867 -8.92 -35.09 4.21
C SER A 867 -8.81 -36.36 5.08
N ILE A 868 -8.47 -37.49 4.43
CA ILE A 868 -8.25 -38.78 5.10
C ILE A 868 -7.08 -38.68 6.09
N MET A 869 -5.94 -38.12 5.68
CA MET A 869 -4.77 -37.96 6.56
C MET A 869 -5.09 -37.11 7.79
N GLN A 870 -5.77 -35.98 7.61
CA GLN A 870 -6.14 -35.12 8.74
C GLN A 870 -7.16 -35.80 9.67
N THR A 871 -8.07 -36.59 9.12
CA THR A 871 -9.02 -37.42 9.89
C THR A 871 -8.29 -38.51 10.70
N CYS A 872 -7.35 -39.24 10.09
CA CYS A 872 -6.50 -40.20 10.81
C CYS A 872 -5.77 -39.50 11.97
N ARG A 873 -5.19 -38.32 11.72
CA ARG A 873 -4.49 -37.54 12.74
C ARG A 873 -5.41 -37.12 13.89
N LEU A 874 -6.65 -36.70 13.61
CA LEU A 874 -7.63 -36.35 14.64
C LEU A 874 -8.03 -37.53 15.53
N GLN A 875 -8.07 -38.72 14.95
CA GLN A 875 -8.38 -39.96 15.66
C GLN A 875 -7.15 -40.66 16.27
N ASN A 876 -5.98 -40.01 16.30
CA ASN A 876 -4.71 -40.58 16.74
C ASN A 876 -4.34 -41.90 16.01
N LYS A 877 -4.67 -42.01 14.72
CA LYS A 877 -4.37 -43.15 13.84
C LYS A 877 -3.20 -42.80 12.92
N SER A 878 -2.27 -43.74 12.75
CA SER A 878 -1.15 -43.55 11.82
C SER A 878 -1.65 -43.66 10.38
N PHE A 879 -1.55 -42.56 9.64
CA PHE A 879 -1.96 -42.52 8.24
C PHE A 879 -1.17 -43.52 7.38
N LEU A 880 0.14 -43.66 7.59
CA LEU A 880 0.93 -44.66 6.85
C LEU A 880 0.45 -46.08 7.15
N SER A 881 0.25 -46.43 8.42
CA SER A 881 -0.22 -47.77 8.79
C SER A 881 -1.61 -48.07 8.23
N PHE A 882 -2.50 -47.07 8.18
CA PHE A 882 -3.80 -47.17 7.51
C PHE A 882 -3.64 -47.42 6.01
N LEU A 883 -2.75 -46.68 5.34
CA LEU A 883 -2.48 -46.90 3.92
C LEU A 883 -1.92 -48.31 3.65
N LEU A 884 -1.06 -48.83 4.52
CA LEU A 884 -0.45 -50.15 4.38
C LEU A 884 -1.43 -51.30 4.64
N SER A 885 -2.43 -51.12 5.52
CA SER A 885 -3.40 -52.17 5.84
C SER A 885 -4.40 -52.45 4.73
N LYS A 886 -4.60 -51.51 3.78
CA LYS A 886 -5.61 -51.56 2.71
C LYS A 886 -7.06 -51.50 3.20
N GLU A 887 -7.27 -51.29 4.51
CA GLU A 887 -8.58 -51.05 5.13
C GLU A 887 -9.24 -49.84 4.48
N LYS A 888 -10.52 -49.93 4.11
CA LYS A 888 -11.23 -48.82 3.47
C LYS A 888 -11.93 -47.88 4.46
N PHE A 889 -12.16 -48.32 5.68
CA PHE A 889 -12.89 -47.55 6.69
C PHE A 889 -11.96 -47.17 7.84
N ILE A 890 -11.94 -45.88 8.17
CA ILE A 890 -11.08 -45.40 9.27
C ILE A 890 -11.62 -45.94 10.59
N SER A 891 -12.93 -46.05 10.77
CA SER A 891 -13.56 -46.59 11.99
C SER A 891 -13.08 -48.01 12.33
N CYS A 892 -13.01 -48.91 11.35
CA CYS A 892 -12.56 -50.30 11.51
C CYS A 892 -11.05 -50.43 11.77
N PHE A 893 -10.25 -49.48 11.29
CA PHE A 893 -8.81 -49.54 11.44
C PHE A 893 -8.34 -49.27 12.89
N LYS A 894 -7.62 -50.24 13.46
CA LYS A 894 -6.88 -50.11 14.72
C LYS A 894 -5.39 -50.00 14.43
N ASN A 895 -4.69 -49.10 15.11
CA ASN A 895 -3.23 -49.00 15.00
C ASN A 895 -2.59 -50.36 15.39
N GLY A 896 -1.74 -50.91 14.52
CA GLY A 896 -0.91 -52.05 14.91
C GLY A 896 0.11 -51.65 15.99
N LYS A 897 0.71 -52.64 16.68
CA LYS A 897 1.75 -52.45 17.72
C LYS A 897 3.01 -51.66 17.24
N ARG A 898 3.14 -51.39 15.93
CA ARG A 898 4.25 -50.61 15.35
C ARG A 898 3.87 -49.13 15.29
N ARG A 899 4.23 -48.36 16.33
CA ARG A 899 4.14 -46.89 16.32
C ARG A 899 5.24 -46.32 15.43
N PHE A 900 4.86 -45.76 14.28
CA PHE A 900 5.67 -44.79 13.55
C PHE A 900 5.10 -43.40 13.86
N ASP A 901 5.21 -42.96 15.12
CA ASP A 901 4.82 -41.61 15.52
C ASP A 901 6.03 -40.68 15.32
N MET A 902 6.03 -39.92 14.23
CA MET A 902 6.83 -38.70 14.14
C MET A 902 5.92 -37.53 14.51
N THR A 903 6.04 -37.07 15.76
CA THR A 903 5.34 -35.92 16.34
C THR A 903 5.60 -34.62 15.59
#